data_AF-A0A1H0LWC4-F1
#
_entry.id   AF-A0A1H0LWC4-F1
#
_cell.length_a   1.000
_cell.length_b   1.000
_cell.length_c   1.000
_cell.angle_alpha   90.00
_cell.angle_beta   90.00
_cell.angle_gamma   90.00
#
_symmetry.space_group_name_H-M   'P 1'
#
loop_
_entity.id
_entity.type
_entity.pdbx_description
1 polymer ?
#
loop_
_entity_poly.entity_id
_entity_poly.type
_entity_poly.pdbx_seq_one_letter_code
_entity_poly.pdbx_strand_id
1 'polypeptide(L)'
;MRGTEGIGRRARRSRAGAVLLALFLGLALPLSGVAEAASPGPGPGPGPGTTVATHQPGDDDRIPANAAPARGAAKAISVTGSPSPSATPGSTVSYLTSTISSISPTVVTATSVNLLTVVGTVTNTWSKKIYDVKYQFRRNNALATVKDIKTEISTPATPGGIGPASWTRLGPTAIAPTTAVDLGPGESLTFVAAVELSSPTGLAIGSAGVYPVSLQIDGDIGQNGNVDYVTVGSMHLLTTVLAVPGVTTGAGSTTANGAGSASLTPNRLNMLWPLVDTPHVGVQGVFLDDDLARLVSPGGRLYKVLAELGRTDVGSGSTTVVVDPELLDELSQMSKGYLVAKTKGAAQPALTAAVTESATSTSVPASAIAGGTAADSSRATATTTTRGAATSASARTEPLRATSGGSSTASTTSASSAGRVTTTTTNTTPTTTTPSLPIQTATVPGTGQAAATTFLATLRAAVANRQVLVLPYSNPDAVAMVRAGLTSQLSGLITKGRTVAAKVLGLGAAVASGPGLVTTMTAPEDGYVDQATLDFMSANGMTGAVLTPRTLEYSGDAAGAVSIGMTGGTRTVRAAVTDADLLTEVNDLVAKGTTAGLPVRLTTLAALLTGAAQDGTGTPIVIWPTDRWSPNAAGVQVLAGLLRTLAGGNVVAGTSLPAIAAASTTRATVSYPDSAGRAELDPGYVARWSQVEAGLSSLSKSLSKAKGLDTPDPSAQLSPLVTALTPLLSSSLRDGAGVSSQVLDTAGATIGSLRAAVQITGTDATTYTLAAATSPLLLTVRNDTPYVVRIRVRVQGKNVGMTTTDPGVLSVAAGRSQQFRIESKVVKAGKFPVEAQLIAADGSAWGPPKTITVQSSAYGTLTLIIIAVAGGALFLMVVIRLFGRIRGRNRDVDGRPGNLRPGQTSTDDPVGPTPVDDQPADQSSTDNSATGENQR
;
A
#
# COMPACT_ATOMS: atom_id res chain seq x y z
N MET A 1 -33.10 57.99 -15.19
CA MET A 1 -32.72 58.99 -14.16
C MET A 1 -31.27 58.68 -13.78
N ARG A 2 -30.31 59.60 -13.99
CA ARG A 2 -29.80 60.60 -13.01
C ARG A 2 -29.28 59.95 -11.71
N GLY A 3 -28.00 60.10 -11.31
CA GLY A 3 -26.87 60.86 -11.89
C GLY A 3 -25.50 60.32 -11.43
N THR A 4 -24.37 60.63 -12.09
CA THR A 4 -23.42 61.76 -11.83
C THR A 4 -22.55 61.57 -10.58
N GLU A 5 -21.23 61.80 -10.51
CA GLU A 5 -20.12 62.24 -11.41
C GLU A 5 -18.78 61.81 -10.70
N GLY A 6 -17.54 61.88 -11.24
CA GLY A 6 -17.00 62.27 -12.54
C GLY A 6 -15.46 62.09 -12.60
N ILE A 7 -14.90 62.12 -13.82
CA ILE A 7 -13.73 62.92 -14.30
C ILE A 7 -12.49 63.06 -13.36
N GLY A 8 -11.22 62.85 -13.79
CA GLY A 8 -10.64 62.51 -15.11
C GLY A 8 -9.11 62.25 -15.02
N ARG A 9 -8.52 61.44 -15.92
CA ARG A 9 -7.84 61.80 -17.20
C ARG A 9 -6.34 62.22 -17.12
N ARG A 10 -5.52 61.60 -18.00
CA ARG A 10 -4.19 61.99 -18.57
C ARG A 10 -2.88 61.64 -17.82
N ALA A 11 -2.43 60.40 -18.03
CA ALA A 11 -1.20 60.00 -18.75
C ALA A 11 0.07 60.89 -18.81
N ARG A 12 1.24 60.24 -18.66
CA ARG A 12 2.49 60.51 -19.44
C ARG A 12 3.38 59.25 -19.59
N ARG A 13 4.40 59.31 -20.44
CA ARG A 13 5.31 58.19 -20.81
C ARG A 13 6.77 58.48 -20.43
N SER A 14 7.46 57.50 -19.85
CA SER A 14 8.93 57.23 -19.95
C SER A 14 9.14 55.82 -19.35
N ARG A 15 9.77 54.80 -19.95
CA ARG A 15 10.95 54.64 -20.85
C ARG A 15 12.30 54.97 -20.20
N ALA A 16 13.25 54.04 -20.38
CA ALA A 16 14.58 53.92 -19.77
C ALA A 16 14.59 53.68 -18.24
N GLY A 17 15.45 52.83 -17.68
CA GLY A 17 16.34 51.82 -18.28
C GLY A 17 17.74 51.77 -17.67
N ALA A 18 18.45 50.63 -17.84
CA ALA A 18 19.86 50.40 -17.48
C ALA A 18 20.18 50.44 -15.95
N VAL A 19 21.32 49.93 -15.44
CA VAL A 19 22.15 48.71 -15.72
C VAL A 19 23.28 48.65 -14.65
N LEU A 20 23.94 47.49 -14.44
CA LEU A 20 25.08 47.28 -13.50
C LEU A 20 24.73 47.51 -11.99
N LEU A 21 25.59 47.27 -10.98
CA LEU A 21 26.55 46.17 -10.65
C LEU A 21 27.22 46.52 -9.30
N ALA A 22 27.88 45.53 -8.67
CA ALA A 22 28.64 45.57 -7.42
C ALA A 22 27.76 45.65 -6.14
N LEU A 23 27.89 44.78 -5.13
CA LEU A 23 29.03 44.01 -4.56
C LEU A 23 29.96 44.89 -3.73
N PHE A 24 29.77 44.88 -2.41
CA PHE A 24 30.84 45.11 -1.43
C PHE A 24 30.63 44.25 -0.17
N LEU A 25 31.74 43.96 0.50
CA LEU A 25 31.85 43.09 1.67
C LEU A 25 31.83 43.93 2.97
N GLY A 26 31.19 43.44 4.04
CA GLY A 26 31.15 44.10 5.34
C GLY A 26 31.09 43.11 6.50
N LEU A 27 32.09 43.13 7.38
CA LEU A 27 32.32 42.17 8.46
C LEU A 27 32.01 42.80 9.83
N ALA A 28 31.33 42.08 10.73
CA ALA A 28 31.26 42.43 12.15
C ALA A 28 31.02 41.21 13.07
N LEU A 29 31.81 41.12 14.16
CA LEU A 29 31.65 40.23 15.32
C LEU A 29 31.74 41.10 16.59
N PRO A 30 30.99 40.78 17.65
CA PRO A 30 31.60 40.35 18.94
C PRO A 30 30.90 39.08 19.51
N LEU A 31 31.54 38.14 20.22
CA LEU A 31 32.21 38.13 21.54
C LEU A 31 31.30 38.09 22.81
N SER A 32 31.11 36.86 23.33
CA SER A 32 31.39 36.36 24.71
C SER A 32 30.82 36.98 26.02
N GLY A 33 30.27 36.10 26.89
CA GLY A 33 30.01 36.26 28.35
C GLY A 33 28.83 35.36 28.83
N VAL A 34 28.84 34.44 29.83
CA VAL A 34 29.46 34.26 31.19
C VAL A 34 28.64 34.93 32.32
N ALA A 35 28.33 34.38 33.52
CA ALA A 35 28.22 32.99 34.08
C ALA A 35 27.62 33.04 35.54
N GLU A 36 27.57 31.91 36.29
CA GLU A 36 27.27 31.72 37.75
C GLU A 36 25.86 32.07 38.29
N ALA A 37 25.29 31.48 39.38
CA ALA A 37 25.66 30.48 40.42
C ALA A 37 24.37 29.67 40.86
N ALA A 38 24.16 28.94 41.98
CA ALA A 38 24.84 28.67 43.28
C ALA A 38 24.38 27.30 43.92
N SER A 39 24.21 27.20 45.27
CA SER A 39 23.81 25.98 46.05
C SER A 39 23.19 26.37 47.44
N PRO A 40 22.78 25.49 48.44
CA PRO A 40 23.32 24.17 48.85
C PRO A 40 22.31 23.02 49.24
N GLY A 41 22.83 21.85 49.70
CA GLY A 41 22.10 20.60 50.11
C GLY A 41 21.88 20.41 51.64
N PRO A 42 21.96 19.20 52.28
CA PRO A 42 22.60 17.92 51.83
C PRO A 42 22.01 16.52 52.27
N GLY A 43 22.35 15.44 51.51
CA GLY A 43 22.65 14.03 51.93
C GLY A 43 21.61 13.11 52.63
N PRO A 44 21.88 11.78 52.87
CA PRO A 44 23.00 10.90 52.43
C PRO A 44 22.57 9.57 51.70
N GLY A 45 23.53 8.69 51.32
CA GLY A 45 23.34 7.37 50.63
C GLY A 45 23.42 6.13 51.57
N PRO A 46 23.90 4.91 51.15
CA PRO A 46 24.63 4.51 49.92
C PRO A 46 24.18 3.17 49.24
N GLY A 47 24.95 2.66 48.24
CA GLY A 47 24.96 1.26 47.73
C GLY A 47 26.29 0.55 48.07
N PRO A 48 26.92 -0.31 47.23
CA PRO A 48 26.47 -1.09 46.05
C PRO A 48 26.94 -2.60 46.10
N GLY A 49 26.91 -3.37 44.99
CA GLY A 49 27.58 -4.69 44.92
C GLY A 49 27.48 -5.44 43.57
N THR A 50 28.56 -6.11 43.13
CA THR A 50 28.68 -6.87 41.85
C THR A 50 29.19 -8.30 42.08
N THR A 51 28.97 -9.23 41.13
CA THR A 51 29.97 -10.23 40.63
C THR A 51 29.42 -11.15 39.51
N VAL A 52 30.29 -11.99 38.93
CA VAL A 52 30.13 -12.79 37.70
C VAL A 52 30.42 -14.28 37.96
N ALA A 53 29.75 -15.21 37.25
CA ALA A 53 30.23 -16.59 37.04
C ALA A 53 29.57 -17.28 35.81
N THR A 54 30.22 -18.30 35.24
CA THR A 54 29.81 -19.09 34.06
C THR A 54 29.85 -20.59 34.35
N HIS A 55 29.02 -21.43 33.69
CA HIS A 55 29.27 -22.89 33.59
C HIS A 55 28.51 -23.61 32.46
N GLN A 56 29.14 -24.68 31.94
CA GLN A 56 28.72 -25.61 30.87
C GLN A 56 29.83 -26.70 30.73
N PRO A 57 29.63 -27.96 30.25
CA PRO A 57 28.47 -28.88 30.24
C PRO A 57 28.80 -30.28 30.89
N GLY A 58 27.96 -31.28 30.65
CA GLY A 58 28.17 -32.74 30.85
C GLY A 58 26.81 -33.47 30.84
N ASP A 59 26.46 -34.26 29.82
CA ASP A 59 26.74 -35.71 29.65
C ASP A 59 26.06 -36.57 30.75
N ASP A 60 25.24 -37.61 30.47
CA ASP A 60 25.44 -38.68 29.46
C ASP A 60 24.13 -39.45 29.07
N ASP A 61 24.26 -40.38 28.12
CA ASP A 61 23.49 -41.62 27.83
C ASP A 61 22.06 -41.69 27.16
N ARG A 62 22.08 -42.11 25.87
CA ARG A 62 21.27 -43.12 25.12
C ARG A 62 19.72 -43.06 24.86
N ILE A 63 19.45 -43.11 23.54
CA ILE A 63 18.31 -43.60 22.69
C ILE A 63 17.86 -45.06 23.05
N PRO A 64 16.60 -45.58 22.76
CA PRO A 64 15.61 -45.22 21.71
C PRO A 64 14.07 -45.18 22.03
N ALA A 65 13.35 -44.37 21.22
CA ALA A 65 12.10 -44.62 20.46
C ALA A 65 10.76 -45.19 21.02
N ASN A 66 9.67 -44.60 20.46
CA ASN A 66 8.38 -45.19 20.04
C ASN A 66 7.11 -44.98 20.93
N ALA A 67 5.94 -45.15 20.28
CA ALA A 67 4.54 -45.13 20.78
C ALA A 67 3.80 -43.77 20.89
N ALA A 68 2.47 -43.86 20.72
CA ALA A 68 1.53 -42.76 20.44
C ALA A 68 0.92 -42.10 21.70
N PRO A 69 0.33 -40.88 21.60
CA PRO A 69 -0.23 -40.18 22.76
C PRO A 69 -1.58 -40.76 23.22
N ALA A 70 -1.66 -41.11 24.51
CA ALA A 70 -2.89 -41.44 25.22
C ALA A 70 -3.17 -40.43 26.35
N ARG A 71 -4.45 -40.27 26.72
CA ARG A 71 -4.90 -39.29 27.73
C ARG A 71 -4.43 -39.69 29.14
N GLY A 72 -3.86 -38.74 29.90
CA GLY A 72 -3.45 -38.92 31.30
C GLY A 72 -3.66 -37.63 32.11
N ALA A 73 -4.16 -37.75 33.34
CA ALA A 73 -4.64 -36.62 34.15
C ALA A 73 -3.53 -35.75 34.74
N ALA A 74 -3.75 -34.42 34.77
CA ALA A 74 -2.97 -33.49 35.57
C ALA A 74 -3.48 -33.47 37.03
N LYS A 75 -2.56 -33.60 37.98
CA LYS A 75 -2.84 -33.70 39.42
C LYS A 75 -2.77 -32.31 40.06
N ALA A 76 -3.89 -31.79 40.56
CA ALA A 76 -3.92 -30.49 41.24
C ALA A 76 -3.17 -30.50 42.57
N ILE A 77 -2.51 -29.40 42.90
CA ILE A 77 -1.85 -29.16 44.20
C ILE A 77 -2.79 -28.33 45.07
N SER A 78 -3.10 -28.82 46.27
CA SER A 78 -3.93 -28.11 47.24
C SER A 78 -3.15 -26.98 47.92
N VAL A 79 -3.65 -25.74 47.82
CA VAL A 79 -3.25 -24.64 48.70
C VAL A 79 -4.49 -24.17 49.46
N THR A 80 -4.49 -24.38 50.77
CA THR A 80 -5.63 -24.08 51.65
C THR A 80 -5.61 -22.61 52.06
N GLY A 81 -6.65 -21.85 51.73
CA GLY A 81 -6.72 -20.42 52.06
C GLY A 81 -8.06 -19.80 51.69
N SER A 82 -9.10 -20.05 52.49
CA SER A 82 -10.46 -19.58 52.24
C SER A 82 -10.67 -18.14 52.71
N PRO A 83 -10.96 -17.17 51.82
CA PRO A 83 -11.79 -16.04 52.18
C PRO A 83 -13.26 -16.51 52.22
N SER A 84 -13.95 -16.31 53.33
CA SER A 84 -15.40 -16.54 53.38
C SER A 84 -16.12 -15.55 52.45
N PRO A 85 -16.95 -16.00 51.50
CA PRO A 85 -17.76 -15.09 50.71
C PRO A 85 -18.91 -14.56 51.57
N SER A 86 -18.76 -13.34 52.10
CA SER A 86 -19.90 -12.56 52.62
C SER A 86 -20.93 -12.43 51.49
N ALA A 87 -22.14 -12.93 51.71
CA ALA A 87 -23.14 -13.03 50.66
C ALA A 87 -23.67 -11.66 50.24
N THR A 88 -23.27 -11.19 49.05
CA THR A 88 -23.88 -10.05 48.38
C THR A 88 -25.19 -10.50 47.69
N PRO A 89 -26.36 -9.93 48.03
CA PRO A 89 -27.60 -10.23 47.30
C PRO A 89 -27.54 -9.70 45.86
N GLY A 90 -27.98 -10.49 44.88
CA GLY A 90 -28.28 -9.97 43.53
C GLY A 90 -27.73 -10.73 42.32
N SER A 91 -26.88 -11.76 42.48
CA SER A 91 -26.39 -12.56 41.34
C SER A 91 -27.41 -13.59 40.86
N THR A 92 -28.22 -13.24 39.87
CA THR A 92 -29.17 -14.17 39.23
C THR A 92 -28.45 -15.32 38.52
N VAL A 93 -28.59 -16.54 39.04
CA VAL A 93 -28.04 -17.75 38.42
C VAL A 93 -28.97 -18.19 37.28
N SER A 94 -28.55 -17.99 36.02
CA SER A 94 -29.31 -18.47 34.87
C SER A 94 -29.18 -20.00 34.76
N TYR A 95 -30.31 -20.70 34.86
CA TYR A 95 -30.38 -22.15 34.71
C TYR A 95 -30.60 -22.57 33.25
N LEU A 96 -31.15 -21.68 32.43
CA LEU A 96 -31.27 -21.83 30.98
C LEU A 96 -30.14 -21.11 30.22
N THR A 97 -29.78 -21.65 29.06
CA THR A 97 -29.21 -20.89 27.94
C THR A 97 -30.26 -20.72 26.85
N SER A 98 -30.14 -19.69 26.03
CA SER A 98 -31.20 -19.33 25.07
C SER A 98 -30.65 -18.69 23.79
N THR A 99 -31.36 -18.86 22.69
CA THR A 99 -31.01 -18.31 21.36
C THR A 99 -32.26 -17.79 20.67
N ILE A 100 -32.18 -16.61 20.04
CA ILE A 100 -33.27 -16.04 19.23
C ILE A 100 -33.05 -16.38 17.76
N SER A 101 -34.05 -16.99 17.14
CA SER A 101 -34.11 -17.37 15.73
C SER A 101 -34.81 -16.31 14.88
N SER A 102 -35.83 -15.61 15.41
CA SER A 102 -36.44 -14.45 14.76
C SER A 102 -37.12 -13.50 15.75
N ILE A 103 -37.22 -12.21 15.36
CA ILE A 103 -38.00 -11.17 16.04
C ILE A 103 -38.86 -10.50 14.96
N SER A 104 -40.17 -10.47 15.14
CA SER A 104 -41.14 -9.91 14.20
C SER A 104 -42.14 -9.00 14.91
N PRO A 105 -42.32 -7.74 14.45
CA PRO A 105 -41.49 -7.03 13.48
C PRO A 105 -40.12 -6.66 14.08
N THR A 106 -39.09 -6.52 13.24
CA THR A 106 -37.76 -6.04 13.66
C THR A 106 -37.74 -4.53 13.95
N VAL A 107 -38.61 -3.77 13.27
CA VAL A 107 -38.88 -2.35 13.48
C VAL A 107 -40.38 -2.14 13.36
N VAL A 108 -41.01 -1.56 14.37
CA VAL A 108 -42.46 -1.32 14.40
C VAL A 108 -42.81 -0.05 13.63
N THR A 109 -43.76 -0.18 12.71
CA THR A 109 -44.32 0.90 11.89
C THR A 109 -45.84 0.93 12.01
N ALA A 110 -46.49 2.01 11.55
CA ALA A 110 -47.95 2.10 11.49
C ALA A 110 -48.62 0.99 10.63
N THR A 111 -47.87 0.39 9.70
CA THR A 111 -48.30 -0.73 8.84
C THR A 111 -47.90 -2.11 9.38
N SER A 112 -47.21 -2.19 10.52
CA SER A 112 -46.87 -3.45 11.18
C SER A 112 -48.10 -4.08 11.83
N VAL A 113 -48.05 -5.39 12.08
CA VAL A 113 -49.00 -6.06 12.98
C VAL A 113 -48.81 -5.55 14.41
N ASN A 114 -49.89 -5.44 15.19
CA ASN A 114 -49.85 -4.97 16.59
C ASN A 114 -49.32 -6.04 17.58
N LEU A 115 -48.46 -6.94 17.12
CA LEU A 115 -48.00 -8.13 17.83
C LEU A 115 -46.49 -8.27 17.69
N LEU A 116 -45.77 -8.22 18.81
CA LEU A 116 -44.37 -8.62 18.88
C LEU A 116 -44.32 -10.14 19.05
N THR A 117 -43.55 -10.81 18.19
CA THR A 117 -43.31 -12.26 18.23
C THR A 117 -41.81 -12.53 18.26
N VAL A 118 -41.37 -13.30 19.25
CA VAL A 118 -40.00 -13.80 19.40
C VAL A 118 -40.02 -15.32 19.24
N VAL A 119 -39.25 -15.83 18.28
CA VAL A 119 -39.04 -17.27 18.08
C VAL A 119 -37.61 -17.61 18.46
N GLY A 120 -37.42 -18.69 19.22
CA GLY A 120 -36.09 -19.07 19.69
C GLY A 120 -36.03 -20.51 20.18
N THR A 121 -34.89 -20.86 20.78
CA THR A 121 -34.71 -22.13 21.49
C THR A 121 -34.14 -21.84 22.88
N VAL A 122 -34.70 -22.47 23.91
CA VAL A 122 -34.11 -22.54 25.26
C VAL A 122 -33.54 -23.93 25.50
N THR A 123 -32.45 -24.01 26.25
CA THR A 123 -31.81 -25.28 26.64
C THR A 123 -31.56 -25.26 28.14
N ASN A 124 -32.00 -26.28 28.86
CA ASN A 124 -31.74 -26.42 30.28
C ASN A 124 -30.27 -26.81 30.51
N THR A 125 -29.50 -25.91 31.12
CA THR A 125 -28.09 -26.11 31.47
C THR A 125 -27.87 -26.48 32.95
N TRP A 126 -28.94 -26.59 33.72
CA TRP A 126 -28.90 -27.06 35.11
C TRP A 126 -28.82 -28.59 35.17
N SER A 127 -28.28 -29.11 36.27
CA SER A 127 -28.14 -30.56 36.51
C SER A 127 -29.42 -31.25 36.97
N LYS A 128 -30.54 -30.52 37.05
CA LYS A 128 -31.87 -31.03 37.43
C LYS A 128 -32.93 -30.59 36.41
N LYS A 129 -34.03 -31.35 36.39
CA LYS A 129 -35.22 -31.04 35.60
C LYS A 129 -35.89 -29.76 36.14
N ILE A 130 -36.30 -28.88 35.24
CA ILE A 130 -37.12 -27.69 35.52
C ILE A 130 -38.55 -28.01 35.07
N TYR A 131 -39.55 -27.67 35.88
CA TYR A 131 -40.96 -28.01 35.60
C TYR A 131 -41.78 -26.77 35.20
N ASP A 132 -42.84 -27.00 34.43
CA ASP A 132 -43.86 -26.01 34.03
C ASP A 132 -43.30 -24.62 33.63
N VAL A 133 -42.41 -24.63 32.63
CA VAL A 133 -41.70 -23.43 32.14
C VAL A 133 -42.68 -22.44 31.52
N LYS A 134 -42.57 -21.18 31.95
CA LYS A 134 -43.44 -20.07 31.57
C LYS A 134 -42.62 -18.87 31.12
N TYR A 135 -43.25 -17.97 30.38
CA TYR A 135 -42.68 -16.70 29.98
C TYR A 135 -43.59 -15.52 30.31
N GLN A 136 -42.97 -14.34 30.45
CA GLN A 136 -43.66 -13.07 30.56
C GLN A 136 -42.83 -11.98 29.87
N PHE A 137 -43.48 -11.18 29.03
CA PHE A 137 -42.86 -9.99 28.45
C PHE A 137 -42.97 -8.81 29.42
N ARG A 138 -41.90 -8.01 29.50
CA ARG A 138 -41.80 -6.79 30.30
C ARG A 138 -41.02 -5.73 29.53
N ARG A 139 -41.44 -4.46 29.59
CA ARG A 139 -40.69 -3.33 29.01
C ARG A 139 -40.32 -2.27 30.05
N ASN A 140 -39.22 -1.58 29.76
CA ASN A 140 -38.85 -0.32 30.40
C ASN A 140 -39.47 0.87 29.65
N ASN A 141 -39.14 2.09 30.09
CA ASN A 141 -39.48 3.32 29.38
C ASN A 141 -38.70 3.43 28.06
N ALA A 142 -39.12 4.34 27.18
CA ALA A 142 -38.34 4.65 25.98
C ALA A 142 -36.98 5.26 26.37
N LEU A 143 -35.91 4.78 25.74
CA LEU A 143 -34.59 5.41 25.77
C LEU A 143 -34.61 6.65 24.86
N ALA A 144 -33.93 7.71 25.28
CA ALA A 144 -34.02 9.03 24.65
C ALA A 144 -32.76 9.44 23.86
N THR A 145 -31.61 8.81 24.12
CA THR A 145 -30.33 9.15 23.46
C THR A 145 -29.57 7.90 23.02
N VAL A 146 -28.63 8.04 22.07
CA VAL A 146 -27.68 6.96 21.71
C VAL A 146 -26.87 6.47 22.91
N LYS A 147 -26.58 7.35 23.87
CA LYS A 147 -25.83 7.00 25.08
C LYS A 147 -26.59 6.00 25.94
N ASP A 148 -27.87 6.27 26.20
CA ASP A 148 -28.73 5.37 26.99
C ASP A 148 -28.87 4.00 26.29
N ILE A 149 -28.98 4.01 24.95
CA ILE A 149 -29.04 2.80 24.12
C ILE A 149 -27.74 2.00 24.23
N LYS A 150 -26.56 2.64 24.11
CA LYS A 150 -25.27 1.96 24.32
C LYS A 150 -25.10 1.44 25.76
N THR A 151 -25.65 2.13 26.76
CA THR A 151 -25.69 1.64 28.15
C THR A 151 -26.57 0.39 28.28
N GLU A 152 -27.80 0.39 27.76
CA GLU A 152 -28.72 -0.76 27.79
C GLU A 152 -28.15 -1.98 27.04
N ILE A 153 -27.45 -1.77 25.91
CA ILE A 153 -26.78 -2.85 25.16
C ILE A 153 -25.64 -3.48 25.99
N SER A 154 -24.90 -2.67 26.74
CA SER A 154 -23.72 -3.11 27.51
C SER A 154 -24.10 -3.72 28.86
N THR A 155 -25.11 -3.15 29.50
CA THR A 155 -25.62 -3.49 30.83
C THR A 155 -27.14 -3.41 30.80
N PRO A 156 -27.85 -4.45 30.32
CA PRO A 156 -29.30 -4.45 30.24
C PRO A 156 -29.94 -4.14 31.60
N ALA A 157 -30.90 -3.22 31.61
CA ALA A 157 -31.57 -2.83 32.83
C ALA A 157 -32.45 -3.98 33.35
N THR A 158 -32.66 -4.02 34.67
CA THR A 158 -33.65 -4.93 35.27
C THR A 158 -35.01 -4.73 34.57
N PRO A 159 -35.71 -5.81 34.19
CA PRO A 159 -37.00 -5.73 33.52
C PRO A 159 -38.00 -4.79 34.19
N GLY A 160 -38.53 -3.84 33.43
CA GLY A 160 -39.51 -2.86 33.91
C GLY A 160 -40.86 -3.46 34.26
N GLY A 161 -41.63 -2.78 35.11
CA GLY A 161 -42.93 -3.29 35.58
C GLY A 161 -44.04 -3.36 34.51
N ILE A 162 -43.87 -2.75 33.33
CA ILE A 162 -44.93 -2.64 32.33
C ILE A 162 -44.94 -3.89 31.44
N GLY A 163 -46.06 -4.62 31.43
CA GLY A 163 -46.27 -5.81 30.61
C GLY A 163 -47.54 -6.58 31.03
N PRO A 164 -47.91 -7.66 30.32
CA PRO A 164 -49.00 -8.55 30.73
C PRO A 164 -48.82 -9.04 32.17
N ALA A 165 -49.87 -8.91 33.00
CA ALA A 165 -49.83 -9.31 34.40
C ALA A 165 -49.74 -10.84 34.60
N SER A 166 -50.25 -11.62 33.66
CA SER A 166 -50.25 -13.08 33.67
C SER A 166 -48.98 -13.68 33.06
N TRP A 167 -48.55 -14.82 33.61
CA TRP A 167 -47.55 -15.69 32.99
C TRP A 167 -48.19 -16.61 31.95
N THR A 168 -47.46 -16.90 30.88
CA THR A 168 -47.90 -17.75 29.76
C THR A 168 -47.03 -19.00 29.69
N ARG A 169 -47.59 -20.21 29.56
CA ARG A 169 -46.75 -21.43 29.41
C ARG A 169 -45.92 -21.35 28.13
N LEU A 170 -44.64 -21.72 28.21
CA LEU A 170 -43.73 -21.72 27.07
C LEU A 170 -43.99 -22.94 26.18
N GLY A 171 -43.96 -22.76 24.85
CA GLY A 171 -44.21 -23.84 23.91
C GLY A 171 -43.94 -23.46 22.45
N PRO A 172 -44.05 -24.42 21.52
CA PRO A 172 -43.69 -24.25 20.10
C PRO A 172 -44.69 -23.41 19.29
N THR A 173 -45.74 -22.88 19.92
CA THR A 173 -46.83 -22.11 19.30
C THR A 173 -47.10 -20.85 20.11
N ALA A 174 -47.47 -19.75 19.43
CA ALA A 174 -47.85 -18.49 20.08
C ALA A 174 -49.11 -18.61 20.97
N ILE A 175 -49.92 -19.65 20.74
CA ILE A 175 -50.97 -20.09 21.67
C ILE A 175 -50.30 -21.03 22.69
N ALA A 176 -50.43 -20.71 23.97
CA ALA A 176 -49.84 -21.47 25.06
C ALA A 176 -50.36 -22.92 25.11
N PRO A 177 -49.49 -23.92 25.39
CA PRO A 177 -49.95 -25.28 25.63
C PRO A 177 -50.82 -25.35 26.89
N THR A 178 -51.83 -26.22 26.88
CA THR A 178 -52.70 -26.48 28.04
C THR A 178 -51.98 -27.28 29.13
N THR A 179 -51.15 -28.24 28.70
CA THR A 179 -50.26 -29.06 29.55
C THR A 179 -49.02 -28.27 30.00
N ALA A 180 -48.49 -28.59 31.18
CA ALA A 180 -47.16 -28.13 31.59
C ALA A 180 -46.08 -28.60 30.60
N VAL A 181 -45.06 -27.77 30.40
CA VAL A 181 -43.86 -28.12 29.63
C VAL A 181 -42.68 -28.09 30.57
N ASP A 182 -42.02 -29.23 30.71
CA ASP A 182 -40.84 -29.38 31.56
C ASP A 182 -39.59 -29.54 30.69
N LEU A 183 -38.40 -29.28 31.24
CA LEU A 183 -37.11 -29.49 30.57
C LEU A 183 -36.17 -30.30 31.46
N GLY A 184 -35.81 -31.51 31.02
CA GLY A 184 -34.74 -32.31 31.63
C GLY A 184 -33.34 -31.68 31.46
N PRO A 185 -32.32 -32.14 32.20
CA PRO A 185 -30.94 -31.65 32.04
C PRO A 185 -30.44 -31.83 30.60
N GLY A 186 -30.00 -30.73 29.96
CA GLY A 186 -29.56 -30.72 28.56
C GLY A 186 -30.69 -30.73 27.52
N GLU A 187 -31.96 -30.75 27.93
CA GLU A 187 -33.11 -30.74 27.01
C GLU A 187 -33.33 -29.35 26.40
N SER A 188 -33.71 -29.32 25.12
CA SER A 188 -33.95 -28.09 24.35
C SER A 188 -35.39 -27.98 23.86
N LEU A 189 -35.99 -26.80 24.00
CA LEU A 189 -37.33 -26.47 23.52
C LEU A 189 -37.28 -25.28 22.56
N THR A 190 -37.71 -25.50 21.33
CA THR A 190 -38.05 -24.42 20.40
C THR A 190 -39.37 -23.77 20.84
N PHE A 191 -39.38 -22.44 20.96
CA PHE A 191 -40.53 -21.69 21.46
C PHE A 191 -40.98 -20.57 20.53
N VAL A 192 -42.24 -20.19 20.64
CA VAL A 192 -42.82 -18.99 20.02
C VAL A 192 -43.53 -18.17 21.10
N ALA A 193 -42.92 -17.07 21.50
CA ALA A 193 -43.48 -16.16 22.51
C ALA A 193 -44.03 -14.91 21.83
N ALA A 194 -45.28 -14.54 22.10
CA ALA A 194 -45.92 -13.34 21.55
C ALA A 194 -46.57 -12.43 22.60
N VAL A 195 -46.67 -11.14 22.29
CA VAL A 195 -47.35 -10.09 23.10
C VAL A 195 -47.85 -8.94 22.22
N GLU A 196 -48.99 -8.34 22.58
CA GLU A 196 -49.51 -7.15 21.90
C GLU A 196 -48.66 -5.90 22.19
N LEU A 197 -48.40 -5.08 21.17
CA LEU A 197 -47.52 -3.90 21.29
C LEU A 197 -48.21 -2.73 22.01
N SER A 198 -49.31 -2.20 21.49
CA SER A 198 -49.96 -0.99 22.02
C SER A 198 -50.99 -1.25 23.13
N SER A 199 -51.42 -2.50 23.31
CA SER A 199 -52.50 -2.90 24.23
C SER A 199 -52.17 -2.65 25.71
N PRO A 200 -53.10 -2.12 26.53
CA PRO A 200 -52.89 -1.94 27.98
C PRO A 200 -52.62 -3.24 28.74
N THR A 201 -53.08 -4.38 28.22
CA THR A 201 -52.81 -5.73 28.76
C THR A 201 -51.61 -6.41 28.09
N GLY A 202 -51.00 -5.77 27.09
CA GLY A 202 -49.74 -6.17 26.45
C GLY A 202 -48.57 -5.32 26.94
N LEU A 203 -47.77 -4.78 26.02
CA LEU A 203 -46.65 -3.89 26.35
C LEU A 203 -47.05 -2.42 26.55
N ALA A 204 -48.30 -2.01 26.30
CA ALA A 204 -48.78 -0.64 26.46
C ALA A 204 -47.86 0.42 25.82
N ILE A 205 -47.43 0.20 24.57
CA ILE A 205 -46.62 1.15 23.79
C ILE A 205 -47.55 2.16 23.10
N GLY A 206 -47.63 3.37 23.66
CA GLY A 206 -48.49 4.46 23.16
C GLY A 206 -47.82 5.49 22.25
N SER A 207 -46.51 5.37 21.99
CA SER A 207 -45.75 6.32 21.17
C SER A 207 -44.59 5.65 20.42
N ALA A 208 -44.04 6.33 19.42
CA ALA A 208 -42.70 6.03 18.90
C ALA A 208 -41.63 6.18 19.99
N GLY A 209 -40.50 5.50 19.80
CA GLY A 209 -39.39 5.41 20.75
C GLY A 209 -38.57 4.13 20.57
N VAL A 210 -37.44 4.04 21.28
CA VAL A 210 -36.66 2.78 21.42
C VAL A 210 -36.94 2.23 22.81
N TYR A 211 -37.58 1.06 22.91
CA TYR A 211 -37.98 0.47 24.19
C TYR A 211 -37.13 -0.76 24.52
N PRO A 212 -36.50 -0.84 25.71
CA PRO A 212 -35.94 -2.09 26.21
C PRO A 212 -37.09 -3.03 26.54
N VAL A 213 -37.09 -4.20 25.90
CA VAL A 213 -38.07 -5.27 26.09
C VAL A 213 -37.33 -6.52 26.52
N SER A 214 -37.87 -7.18 27.53
CA SER A 214 -37.33 -8.42 28.08
C SER A 214 -38.39 -9.51 28.04
N LEU A 215 -37.93 -10.73 27.79
CA LEU A 215 -38.68 -11.96 27.94
C LEU A 215 -38.11 -12.66 29.17
N GLN A 216 -38.82 -12.55 30.30
CA GLN A 216 -38.52 -13.33 31.49
C GLN A 216 -38.99 -14.77 31.27
N ILE A 217 -38.24 -15.74 31.78
CA ILE A 217 -38.59 -17.16 31.73
C ILE A 217 -38.48 -17.71 33.15
N ASP A 218 -39.63 -18.10 33.69
CA ASP A 218 -39.77 -18.68 35.03
C ASP A 218 -40.03 -20.18 34.91
N GLY A 219 -39.62 -20.94 35.91
CA GLY A 219 -39.84 -22.38 35.99
C GLY A 219 -39.85 -22.85 37.44
N ASP A 220 -40.58 -23.93 37.71
CA ASP A 220 -40.59 -24.57 39.02
C ASP A 220 -39.31 -25.41 39.17
N ILE A 221 -38.46 -25.00 40.12
CA ILE A 221 -37.21 -25.68 40.50
C ILE A 221 -37.37 -26.50 41.79
N GLY A 222 -38.60 -26.62 42.28
CA GLY A 222 -38.97 -27.22 43.55
C GLY A 222 -38.51 -28.67 43.70
N GLN A 223 -38.28 -29.07 44.94
CA GLN A 223 -37.85 -30.42 45.29
C GLN A 223 -38.85 -31.05 46.26
N ASN A 224 -39.02 -32.37 46.13
CA ASN A 224 -39.89 -33.20 46.99
C ASN A 224 -41.38 -32.78 47.00
N GLY A 225 -41.88 -32.15 45.94
CA GLY A 225 -43.30 -31.81 45.78
C GLY A 225 -43.71 -30.42 46.30
N ASN A 226 -42.78 -29.65 46.87
CA ASN A 226 -42.96 -28.21 46.99
C ASN A 226 -42.80 -27.57 45.61
N VAL A 227 -43.62 -26.55 45.32
CA VAL A 227 -43.57 -25.74 44.10
C VAL A 227 -42.80 -24.45 44.40
N ASP A 228 -41.74 -24.18 43.64
CA ASP A 228 -40.84 -23.04 43.83
C ASP A 228 -40.51 -22.40 42.47
N TYR A 229 -41.34 -21.44 42.05
CA TYR A 229 -41.14 -20.69 40.80
C TYR A 229 -40.07 -19.63 40.99
N VAL A 230 -39.01 -19.73 40.19
CA VAL A 230 -37.97 -18.71 40.07
C VAL A 230 -37.73 -18.36 38.61
N THR A 231 -37.17 -17.18 38.35
CA THR A 231 -36.66 -16.82 37.02
C THR A 231 -35.46 -17.68 36.67
N VAL A 232 -35.67 -18.66 35.80
CA VAL A 232 -34.66 -19.61 35.32
C VAL A 232 -33.84 -19.07 34.14
N GLY A 233 -34.31 -17.99 33.51
CA GLY A 233 -33.56 -17.23 32.51
C GLY A 233 -34.24 -15.93 32.12
N SER A 234 -33.51 -15.02 31.45
CA SER A 234 -34.08 -13.83 30.83
C SER A 234 -33.43 -13.55 29.49
N MET A 235 -34.16 -12.93 28.58
CA MET A 235 -33.69 -12.53 27.25
C MET A 235 -34.02 -11.06 27.04
N HIS A 236 -33.05 -10.26 26.59
CA HIS A 236 -33.18 -8.81 26.45
C HIS A 236 -33.05 -8.40 24.98
N LEU A 237 -33.87 -7.46 24.53
CA LEU A 237 -33.88 -6.92 23.18
C LEU A 237 -34.36 -5.45 23.16
N LEU A 238 -34.08 -4.74 22.07
CA LEU A 238 -34.56 -3.37 21.85
C LEU A 238 -35.70 -3.36 20.83
N THR A 239 -36.89 -2.92 21.22
CA THR A 239 -38.01 -2.74 20.29
C THR A 239 -38.02 -1.31 19.78
N THR A 240 -37.60 -1.14 18.52
CA THR A 240 -37.61 0.16 17.83
C THR A 240 -38.99 0.43 17.24
N VAL A 241 -39.60 1.56 17.60
CA VAL A 241 -40.96 1.95 17.18
C VAL A 241 -40.89 3.32 16.51
N LEU A 242 -41.19 3.37 15.21
CA LEU A 242 -41.19 4.61 14.42
C LEU A 242 -42.59 5.24 14.34
N ALA A 243 -43.62 4.41 14.36
CA ALA A 243 -45.01 4.78 14.57
C ALA A 243 -45.77 3.58 15.15
N VAL A 244 -46.81 3.84 15.96
CA VAL A 244 -47.58 2.80 16.66
C VAL A 244 -48.58 2.11 15.70
N PRO A 245 -48.73 0.77 15.73
CA PRO A 245 -49.73 0.07 14.92
C PRO A 245 -51.16 0.41 15.33
N GLY A 246 -52.06 0.49 14.34
CA GLY A 246 -53.51 0.56 14.56
C GLY A 246 -54.11 1.92 14.91
N VAL A 247 -53.30 2.96 15.16
CA VAL A 247 -53.80 4.34 15.32
C VAL A 247 -54.16 4.96 13.96
N THR A 248 -55.41 4.75 13.52
CA THR A 248 -55.96 5.48 12.38
C THR A 248 -56.28 6.92 12.77
N THR A 249 -55.56 7.89 12.21
CA THR A 249 -56.00 9.29 12.22
C THR A 249 -57.31 9.44 11.44
N GLY A 250 -58.20 10.30 11.93
CA GLY A 250 -59.50 10.54 11.29
C GLY A 250 -59.37 11.01 9.84
N ALA A 251 -60.30 10.58 8.99
CA ALA A 251 -60.27 10.87 7.56
C ALA A 251 -60.29 12.39 7.27
N GLY A 252 -59.35 12.86 6.46
CA GLY A 252 -59.32 14.24 5.94
C GLY A 252 -57.96 14.94 5.99
N SER A 253 -57.01 14.49 6.82
CA SER A 253 -55.64 15.05 6.85
C SER A 253 -54.71 14.30 5.90
N THR A 254 -54.13 15.00 4.94
CA THR A 254 -53.10 14.47 4.02
C THR A 254 -51.67 14.54 4.58
N THR A 255 -51.50 15.01 5.81
CA THR A 255 -50.18 15.06 6.49
C THR A 255 -49.95 13.78 7.29
N ALA A 256 -48.96 12.98 6.91
CA ALA A 256 -48.64 11.67 7.51
C ALA A 256 -48.06 11.72 8.95
N ASN A 257 -48.13 12.89 9.61
CA ASN A 257 -47.71 13.07 11.00
C ASN A 257 -48.91 12.81 11.94
N GLY A 258 -49.34 11.56 12.02
CA GLY A 258 -50.31 11.11 13.01
C GLY A 258 -49.74 11.13 14.43
N ALA A 259 -50.62 11.25 15.42
CA ALA A 259 -50.22 11.23 16.82
C ALA A 259 -49.50 9.90 17.13
N GLY A 260 -48.25 9.98 17.59
CA GLY A 260 -47.41 8.81 17.86
C GLY A 260 -46.25 8.59 16.90
N SER A 261 -46.09 9.39 15.84
CA SER A 261 -44.85 9.42 15.01
C SER A 261 -43.75 10.27 15.67
N ALA A 262 -42.49 9.83 15.61
CA ALA A 262 -41.36 10.57 16.17
C ALA A 262 -40.91 11.75 15.27
N SER A 263 -40.55 12.88 15.88
CA SER A 263 -39.92 14.02 15.20
C SER A 263 -38.41 13.78 15.05
N LEU A 264 -38.02 13.09 13.98
CA LEU A 264 -36.64 12.66 13.72
C LEU A 264 -35.91 13.58 12.74
N THR A 265 -34.62 13.82 12.99
CA THR A 265 -33.69 14.36 11.96
C THR A 265 -32.91 13.18 11.37
N PRO A 266 -33.06 12.84 10.07
CA PRO A 266 -32.47 11.64 9.51
C PRO A 266 -30.94 11.68 9.52
N ASN A 267 -30.32 10.57 9.91
CA ASN A 267 -28.87 10.39 9.81
C ASN A 267 -28.43 10.42 8.33
N ARG A 268 -27.33 11.11 8.05
CA ARG A 268 -26.79 11.28 6.69
C ARG A 268 -25.90 10.09 6.33
N LEU A 269 -26.49 9.09 5.69
CA LEU A 269 -25.83 7.81 5.41
C LEU A 269 -25.09 7.83 4.06
N ASN A 270 -23.84 7.39 4.08
CA ASN A 270 -23.11 6.96 2.89
C ASN A 270 -22.41 5.61 3.14
N MET A 271 -22.58 4.66 2.22
CA MET A 271 -21.85 3.39 2.21
C MET A 271 -20.81 3.42 1.09
N LEU A 272 -19.55 3.21 1.44
CA LEU A 272 -18.50 2.93 0.48
C LEU A 272 -18.62 1.48 0.00
N TRP A 273 -18.42 1.27 -1.30
CA TRP A 273 -18.60 -0.03 -1.95
C TRP A 273 -17.31 -0.42 -2.69
N PRO A 274 -16.39 -1.17 -2.04
CA PRO A 274 -15.04 -1.40 -2.57
C PRO A 274 -15.00 -2.39 -3.74
N LEU A 275 -14.53 -1.91 -4.89
CA LEU A 275 -14.14 -2.68 -6.08
C LEU A 275 -12.64 -2.49 -6.31
N VAL A 276 -11.89 -3.24 -5.53
CA VAL A 276 -10.43 -3.25 -5.40
C VAL A 276 -9.99 -4.72 -5.28
N ASP A 277 -8.78 -5.05 -5.70
CA ASP A 277 -8.23 -6.42 -5.58
C ASP A 277 -6.69 -6.36 -5.47
N THR A 278 -6.04 -7.49 -5.22
CA THR A 278 -4.58 -7.59 -5.37
C THR A 278 -4.16 -7.48 -6.84
N PRO A 279 -3.02 -6.87 -7.19
CA PRO A 279 -2.53 -6.86 -8.57
C PRO A 279 -2.21 -8.26 -9.11
N HIS A 280 -2.59 -8.56 -10.35
CA HIS A 280 -2.38 -9.86 -11.01
C HIS A 280 -1.35 -9.82 -12.16
N VAL A 281 -0.99 -8.64 -12.71
CA VAL A 281 -0.02 -8.52 -13.81
C VAL A 281 1.43 -8.53 -13.33
N GLY A 282 2.22 -9.43 -13.90
CA GLY A 282 3.67 -9.54 -13.68
C GLY A 282 4.52 -8.89 -14.76
N VAL A 283 5.82 -9.19 -14.75
CA VAL A 283 6.78 -8.77 -15.77
C VAL A 283 6.33 -9.22 -17.15
N GLN A 284 6.69 -8.45 -18.19
CA GLN A 284 6.35 -8.70 -19.59
C GLN A 284 4.85 -8.52 -19.92
N GLY A 285 4.02 -8.02 -18.99
CA GLY A 285 2.57 -7.86 -19.20
C GLY A 285 1.81 -9.19 -19.19
N VAL A 286 2.41 -10.22 -18.60
CA VAL A 286 1.85 -11.57 -18.43
C VAL A 286 1.24 -11.66 -17.03
N PHE A 287 0.02 -12.17 -16.93
CA PHE A 287 -0.67 -12.37 -15.65
C PHE A 287 0.02 -13.50 -14.85
N LEU A 288 0.19 -13.29 -13.55
CA LEU A 288 0.85 -14.21 -12.61
C LEU A 288 0.02 -15.48 -12.36
N ASP A 289 -1.30 -15.38 -12.54
CA ASP A 289 -2.28 -16.46 -12.46
C ASP A 289 -3.56 -16.12 -13.25
N ASP A 290 -4.55 -17.02 -13.17
CA ASP A 290 -5.90 -16.81 -13.72
C ASP A 290 -6.93 -16.70 -12.58
N ASP A 291 -6.56 -16.02 -11.47
CA ASP A 291 -7.44 -15.86 -10.30
C ASP A 291 -8.46 -14.75 -10.50
N LEU A 292 -8.06 -13.60 -11.07
CA LEU A 292 -8.99 -12.50 -11.37
C LEU A 292 -10.16 -12.97 -12.25
N ALA A 293 -9.91 -13.87 -13.20
CA ALA A 293 -10.94 -14.51 -14.02
C ALA A 293 -12.01 -15.22 -13.19
N ARG A 294 -11.61 -15.89 -12.09
CA ARG A 294 -12.53 -16.56 -11.16
C ARG A 294 -13.21 -15.57 -10.21
N LEU A 295 -12.57 -14.44 -9.90
CA LEU A 295 -13.12 -13.41 -9.01
C LEU A 295 -14.22 -12.56 -9.69
N VAL A 296 -14.13 -12.31 -11.01
CA VAL A 296 -15.19 -11.63 -11.79
C VAL A 296 -16.19 -12.57 -12.48
N SER A 297 -15.93 -13.88 -12.49
CA SER A 297 -16.90 -14.89 -12.95
C SER A 297 -18.06 -15.09 -11.96
N PRO A 298 -19.22 -15.62 -12.41
CA PRO A 298 -20.35 -15.91 -11.52
C PRO A 298 -19.97 -16.70 -10.27
N GLY A 299 -20.30 -16.17 -9.09
CA GLY A 299 -19.96 -16.73 -7.79
C GLY A 299 -18.61 -16.26 -7.21
N GLY A 300 -17.76 -15.59 -8.00
CA GLY A 300 -16.53 -14.93 -7.54
C GLY A 300 -16.76 -13.75 -6.58
N ARG A 301 -15.70 -13.28 -5.92
CA ARG A 301 -15.77 -12.18 -4.93
C ARG A 301 -16.27 -10.89 -5.57
N LEU A 302 -15.54 -10.37 -6.56
CA LEU A 302 -15.89 -9.13 -7.25
C LEU A 302 -17.25 -9.24 -7.94
N TYR A 303 -17.59 -10.42 -8.50
CA TYR A 303 -18.92 -10.68 -9.06
C TYR A 303 -20.03 -10.48 -8.01
N LYS A 304 -19.90 -11.02 -6.80
CA LYS A 304 -20.86 -10.83 -5.70
C LYS A 304 -20.94 -9.38 -5.27
N VAL A 305 -19.80 -8.71 -5.11
CA VAL A 305 -19.72 -7.27 -4.81
C VAL A 305 -20.50 -6.46 -5.86
N LEU A 306 -20.32 -6.74 -7.15
CA LEU A 306 -21.01 -5.99 -8.20
C LEU A 306 -22.51 -6.37 -8.33
N ALA A 307 -22.88 -7.63 -8.13
CA ALA A 307 -24.27 -8.10 -8.24
C ALA A 307 -25.20 -7.53 -7.15
N GLU A 308 -24.65 -7.23 -5.97
CA GLU A 308 -25.38 -6.70 -4.82
C GLU A 308 -25.28 -5.15 -4.68
N LEU A 309 -24.53 -4.48 -5.57
CA LEU A 309 -24.38 -3.03 -5.57
C LEU A 309 -25.74 -2.31 -5.73
N GLY A 310 -26.03 -1.38 -4.80
CA GLY A 310 -27.23 -0.54 -4.82
C GLY A 310 -28.48 -1.17 -4.21
N ARG A 311 -28.42 -2.42 -3.74
CA ARG A 311 -29.55 -3.04 -3.02
C ARG A 311 -29.88 -2.31 -1.70
N THR A 312 -28.84 -1.78 -1.06
CA THR A 312 -28.86 -0.98 0.18
C THR A 312 -29.18 0.49 -0.02
N ASP A 313 -29.47 0.96 -1.24
CA ASP A 313 -29.74 2.38 -1.49
C ASP A 313 -30.95 2.90 -0.70
N VAL A 314 -30.76 4.04 -0.03
CA VAL A 314 -31.78 4.81 0.71
C VAL A 314 -31.87 6.26 0.21
N GLY A 315 -31.86 6.40 -1.13
CA GLY A 315 -31.92 7.68 -1.83
C GLY A 315 -30.59 8.10 -2.46
N SER A 316 -30.62 9.22 -3.18
CA SER A 316 -29.50 9.73 -3.97
C SER A 316 -28.23 9.91 -3.13
N GLY A 317 -27.12 9.32 -3.58
CA GLY A 317 -25.84 9.42 -2.89
C GLY A 317 -25.67 8.55 -1.65
N SER A 318 -26.62 7.66 -1.32
CA SER A 318 -26.45 6.70 -0.21
C SER A 318 -25.31 5.69 -0.40
N THR A 319 -24.84 5.48 -1.62
CA THR A 319 -23.75 4.55 -1.94
C THR A 319 -22.72 5.20 -2.88
N THR A 320 -21.45 5.19 -2.49
CA THR A 320 -20.30 5.64 -3.30
C THR A 320 -19.44 4.43 -3.63
N VAL A 321 -19.20 4.16 -4.92
CA VAL A 321 -18.37 3.02 -5.34
C VAL A 321 -16.91 3.41 -5.24
N VAL A 322 -16.09 2.68 -4.49
CA VAL A 322 -14.63 2.91 -4.41
C VAL A 322 -13.97 1.99 -5.42
N VAL A 323 -13.12 2.51 -6.30
CA VAL A 323 -12.54 1.73 -7.39
C VAL A 323 -11.04 1.95 -7.47
N ASP A 324 -10.27 0.84 -7.52
CA ASP A 324 -8.88 0.87 -7.96
C ASP A 324 -8.81 0.93 -9.50
N PRO A 325 -8.17 1.95 -10.08
CA PRO A 325 -7.93 2.02 -11.51
C PRO A 325 -7.04 0.92 -12.08
N GLU A 326 -6.23 0.21 -11.29
CA GLU A 326 -5.47 -0.94 -11.79
C GLU A 326 -6.38 -2.12 -12.14
N LEU A 327 -7.29 -2.49 -11.23
CA LEU A 327 -8.32 -3.50 -11.51
C LEU A 327 -9.11 -3.18 -12.79
N LEU A 328 -9.38 -1.89 -13.05
CA LEU A 328 -10.00 -1.44 -14.31
C LEU A 328 -9.10 -1.65 -15.53
N ASP A 329 -7.79 -1.46 -15.42
CA ASP A 329 -6.84 -1.66 -16.53
C ASP A 329 -6.55 -3.16 -16.78
N GLU A 330 -6.48 -3.97 -15.72
CA GLU A 330 -6.34 -5.43 -15.83
C GLU A 330 -7.58 -6.05 -16.50
N LEU A 331 -8.79 -5.70 -16.06
CA LEU A 331 -10.03 -6.16 -16.71
C LEU A 331 -10.16 -5.62 -18.14
N SER A 332 -9.70 -4.38 -18.37
CA SER A 332 -9.56 -3.81 -19.71
C SER A 332 -8.63 -4.66 -20.57
N GLN A 333 -7.48 -5.10 -20.08
CA GLN A 333 -6.57 -6.02 -20.79
C GLN A 333 -7.25 -7.37 -21.03
N MET A 334 -7.80 -8.02 -19.99
CA MET A 334 -8.45 -9.33 -20.08
C MET A 334 -9.55 -9.36 -21.15
N SER A 335 -10.38 -8.33 -21.25
CA SER A 335 -11.46 -8.23 -22.26
C SER A 335 -10.97 -8.28 -23.72
N LYS A 336 -9.68 -8.02 -23.98
CA LYS A 336 -9.06 -8.09 -25.31
C LYS A 336 -8.33 -9.42 -25.59
N GLY A 337 -8.28 -10.31 -24.60
CA GLY A 337 -7.40 -11.49 -24.59
C GLY A 337 -6.06 -11.17 -23.92
N TYR A 338 -5.52 -12.15 -23.19
CA TYR A 338 -4.33 -12.00 -22.33
C TYR A 338 -3.60 -13.33 -22.16
N LEU A 339 -2.36 -13.27 -21.68
CA LEU A 339 -1.51 -14.42 -21.39
C LEU A 339 -1.29 -14.56 -19.89
N VAL A 340 -1.28 -15.80 -19.42
CA VAL A 340 -1.05 -16.20 -18.02
C VAL A 340 0.22 -17.06 -17.95
N ALA A 341 0.98 -16.94 -16.86
CA ALA A 341 2.10 -17.83 -16.57
C ALA A 341 1.63 -19.30 -16.43
N LYS A 342 2.30 -20.24 -17.12
CA LYS A 342 1.91 -21.67 -17.15
C LYS A 342 1.93 -22.34 -15.76
N THR A 343 2.68 -21.78 -14.82
CA THR A 343 2.68 -22.17 -13.41
C THR A 343 2.37 -20.95 -12.56
N LYS A 344 1.29 -21.01 -11.78
CA LYS A 344 0.81 -19.89 -10.93
C LYS A 344 1.94 -19.39 -10.03
N GLY A 345 2.18 -18.07 -10.04
CA GLY A 345 3.13 -17.41 -9.17
C GLY A 345 4.59 -17.85 -9.36
N ALA A 346 4.93 -18.53 -10.47
CA ALA A 346 6.31 -18.90 -10.74
C ALA A 346 7.15 -17.67 -11.08
N ALA A 347 8.35 -17.59 -10.49
CA ALA A 347 9.33 -16.56 -10.79
C ALA A 347 9.57 -16.49 -12.31
N GLN A 348 9.33 -15.31 -12.89
CA GLN A 348 9.50 -15.11 -14.32
C GLN A 348 11.00 -14.98 -14.63
N PRO A 349 11.52 -15.57 -15.71
CA PRO A 349 12.91 -15.40 -16.09
C PRO A 349 13.21 -13.95 -16.48
N ALA A 350 14.37 -13.46 -16.05
CA ALA A 350 14.86 -12.13 -16.41
C ALA A 350 14.99 -11.99 -17.94
N LEU A 351 14.59 -10.83 -18.47
CA LEU A 351 14.80 -10.54 -19.89
C LEU A 351 16.31 -10.50 -20.15
N THR A 352 16.77 -11.24 -21.16
CA THR A 352 18.19 -11.40 -21.46
C THR A 352 18.55 -10.56 -22.67
N ALA A 353 19.61 -9.76 -22.57
CA ALA A 353 20.00 -8.80 -23.61
C ALA A 353 20.53 -9.42 -24.92
N ALA A 354 20.89 -10.71 -24.87
CA ALA A 354 21.63 -11.39 -25.92
C ALA A 354 20.76 -11.62 -27.17
N VAL A 355 21.22 -11.10 -28.31
CA VAL A 355 20.81 -11.61 -29.62
C VAL A 355 21.42 -13.00 -29.77
N THR A 356 20.59 -14.04 -29.75
CA THR A 356 21.04 -15.39 -30.07
C THR A 356 21.46 -15.45 -31.53
N GLU A 357 22.73 -15.70 -31.81
CA GLU A 357 23.17 -16.06 -33.16
C GLU A 357 22.48 -17.38 -33.55
N SER A 358 21.51 -17.33 -34.46
CA SER A 358 20.94 -18.54 -35.07
C SER A 358 22.06 -19.35 -35.71
N ALA A 359 22.35 -20.52 -35.15
CA ALA A 359 23.54 -21.29 -35.48
C ALA A 359 23.65 -21.55 -36.99
N THR A 360 24.67 -20.96 -37.62
CA THR A 360 24.98 -21.13 -39.05
C THR A 360 25.29 -22.59 -39.31
N SER A 361 24.32 -23.33 -39.83
CA SER A 361 24.45 -24.75 -40.11
C SER A 361 25.54 -25.00 -41.15
N THR A 362 26.61 -25.68 -40.75
CA THR A 362 27.77 -25.96 -41.60
C THR A 362 27.37 -26.80 -42.81
N SER A 363 27.91 -26.45 -43.98
CA SER A 363 27.67 -27.13 -45.26
C SER A 363 28.68 -28.27 -45.52
N VAL A 364 28.64 -28.86 -46.74
CA VAL A 364 29.60 -29.84 -47.32
C VAL A 364 29.31 -31.34 -46.99
N PRO A 365 29.34 -32.30 -47.95
CA PRO A 365 29.27 -32.24 -49.42
C PRO A 365 28.16 -33.18 -50.03
N ALA A 366 28.24 -33.49 -51.34
CA ALA A 366 27.19 -34.14 -52.13
C ALA A 366 27.52 -35.53 -52.72
N SER A 367 26.47 -36.33 -52.99
CA SER A 367 26.39 -37.47 -53.94
C SER A 367 24.92 -37.98 -54.00
N ALA A 368 24.34 -38.49 -55.09
CA ALA A 368 24.80 -38.58 -56.48
C ALA A 368 23.62 -38.70 -57.48
N ILE A 369 23.85 -38.24 -58.73
CA ILE A 369 23.37 -38.75 -60.05
C ILE A 369 21.99 -39.45 -60.15
N ALA A 370 21.05 -38.86 -60.90
CA ALA A 370 20.44 -39.43 -62.14
C ALA A 370 19.27 -38.58 -62.71
N GLY A 371 19.16 -38.52 -64.05
CA GLY A 371 18.10 -38.01 -64.97
C GLY A 371 16.80 -37.33 -64.49
N GLY A 372 16.17 -36.43 -65.26
CA GLY A 372 16.47 -35.94 -66.62
C GLY A 372 15.21 -35.45 -67.37
N THR A 373 15.35 -34.47 -68.28
CA THR A 373 14.32 -33.90 -69.20
C THR A 373 13.06 -33.25 -68.58
N ALA A 374 12.35 -32.31 -69.23
CA ALA A 374 12.72 -31.24 -70.19
C ALA A 374 11.51 -30.30 -70.42
N ALA A 375 11.76 -28.98 -70.56
CA ALA A 375 10.85 -27.96 -71.13
C ALA A 375 9.49 -27.70 -70.40
N ASP A 376 8.72 -26.63 -70.64
CA ASP A 376 9.02 -25.36 -71.35
C ASP A 376 8.29 -24.13 -70.74
N SER A 377 8.86 -22.96 -71.00
CA SER A 377 8.30 -21.60 -71.19
C SER A 377 6.96 -21.10 -70.61
N SER A 378 7.03 -19.81 -70.25
CA SER A 378 5.98 -18.76 -70.22
C SER A 378 5.00 -18.75 -69.04
N ARG A 379 4.62 -17.64 -68.37
CA ARG A 379 4.84 -16.16 -68.41
C ARG A 379 3.50 -15.40 -68.56
N ALA A 380 3.41 -14.26 -67.86
CA ALA A 380 2.49 -13.13 -68.08
C ALA A 380 1.07 -13.16 -67.45
N THR A 381 0.96 -12.37 -66.37
CA THR A 381 0.05 -11.21 -66.26
C THR A 381 -1.29 -11.40 -65.54
N ALA A 382 -1.57 -10.44 -64.65
CA ALA A 382 -2.80 -10.29 -63.87
C ALA A 382 -3.77 -9.28 -64.52
N THR A 383 -4.99 -9.15 -63.99
CA THR A 383 -5.78 -7.89 -64.04
C THR A 383 -6.78 -7.83 -62.88
N THR A 384 -6.97 -6.61 -62.34
CA THR A 384 -7.84 -6.23 -61.21
C THR A 384 -9.22 -5.78 -61.69
N THR A 385 -10.29 -5.95 -60.89
CA THR A 385 -11.48 -5.04 -60.69
C THR A 385 -12.54 -5.80 -59.85
N THR A 386 -12.89 -5.47 -58.60
CA THR A 386 -13.45 -4.24 -57.96
C THR A 386 -14.98 -4.18 -57.94
N ARG A 387 -15.55 -3.77 -56.78
CA ARG A 387 -16.90 -3.19 -56.52
C ARG A 387 -18.09 -4.13 -56.20
N GLY A 388 -18.93 -3.68 -55.26
CA GLY A 388 -20.30 -4.19 -55.00
C GLY A 388 -20.69 -4.15 -53.51
N ALA A 389 -21.73 -3.41 -53.14
CA ALA A 389 -22.23 -3.32 -51.75
C ALA A 389 -23.75 -3.05 -51.68
N ALA A 390 -24.45 -3.71 -50.75
CA ALA A 390 -25.79 -3.38 -50.21
C ALA A 390 -26.07 -4.33 -49.01
N THR A 391 -26.25 -3.92 -47.76
CA THR A 391 -27.39 -3.25 -47.06
C THR A 391 -28.69 -4.06 -46.84
N SER A 392 -28.96 -4.35 -45.56
CA SER A 392 -30.22 -4.10 -44.83
C SER A 392 -31.24 -5.22 -44.49
N ALA A 393 -31.79 -5.07 -43.26
CA ALA A 393 -33.16 -5.36 -42.80
C ALA A 393 -33.61 -6.80 -42.40
N SER A 394 -33.25 -7.16 -41.16
CA SER A 394 -34.17 -7.54 -40.06
C SER A 394 -35.65 -7.83 -40.33
N ALA A 395 -36.14 -8.96 -39.81
CA ALA A 395 -37.53 -9.17 -39.34
C ALA A 395 -37.58 -10.20 -38.19
N ARG A 396 -38.68 -10.25 -37.42
CA ARG A 396 -38.80 -10.97 -36.13
C ARG A 396 -40.20 -11.56 -35.94
N THR A 397 -40.30 -12.88 -35.72
CA THR A 397 -41.50 -13.50 -35.11
C THR A 397 -41.14 -14.80 -34.38
N GLU A 398 -41.79 -15.03 -33.23
CA GLU A 398 -41.89 -16.35 -32.56
C GLU A 398 -43.32 -16.91 -32.81
N PRO A 399 -43.63 -18.20 -32.57
CA PRO A 399 -44.23 -18.50 -31.25
C PRO A 399 -44.10 -19.94 -30.69
N LEU A 400 -44.19 -20.05 -29.35
CA LEU A 400 -44.96 -21.04 -28.55
C LEU A 400 -44.56 -22.54 -28.55
N ARG A 401 -43.84 -22.89 -27.48
CA ARG A 401 -44.25 -23.83 -26.39
C ARG A 401 -44.96 -25.16 -26.73
N ALA A 402 -44.30 -26.28 -26.44
CA ALA A 402 -44.89 -27.58 -26.11
C ALA A 402 -44.25 -28.16 -24.81
N THR A 403 -44.84 -29.20 -24.22
CA THR A 403 -44.54 -29.70 -22.85
C THR A 403 -44.10 -31.17 -22.78
N SER A 404 -43.69 -31.61 -21.58
CA SER A 404 -43.12 -32.93 -21.20
C SER A 404 -41.66 -33.17 -21.63
N GLY A 405 -40.85 -33.97 -20.92
CA GLY A 405 -41.08 -34.62 -19.62
C GLY A 405 -40.55 -36.06 -19.58
N GLY A 406 -39.45 -36.31 -18.86
CA GLY A 406 -38.87 -37.65 -18.69
C GLY A 406 -37.58 -37.63 -17.85
N SER A 407 -37.32 -38.72 -17.12
CA SER A 407 -36.16 -38.86 -16.22
C SER A 407 -35.47 -40.21 -16.41
N SER A 408 -34.16 -40.17 -16.68
CA SER A 408 -33.14 -41.21 -16.47
C SER A 408 -31.79 -40.61 -16.89
N THR A 409 -30.68 -40.62 -16.13
CA THR A 409 -29.99 -41.69 -15.37
C THR A 409 -29.13 -42.61 -16.25
N ALA A 410 -27.84 -42.68 -15.89
CA ALA A 410 -26.82 -43.70 -16.21
C ALA A 410 -25.72 -43.44 -17.28
N SER A 411 -24.47 -43.67 -16.83
CA SER A 411 -23.30 -44.27 -17.52
C SER A 411 -22.69 -43.69 -18.81
N THR A 412 -21.48 -43.14 -18.64
CA THR A 412 -20.21 -43.47 -19.34
C THR A 412 -20.22 -44.46 -20.52
N THR A 413 -19.48 -44.13 -21.60
CA THR A 413 -18.27 -44.87 -22.07
C THR A 413 -17.53 -44.08 -23.17
N SER A 414 -16.22 -44.31 -23.34
CA SER A 414 -15.31 -43.59 -24.25
C SER A 414 -15.10 -44.29 -25.61
N ALA A 415 -15.17 -43.54 -26.72
CA ALA A 415 -14.52 -43.82 -28.02
C ALA A 415 -14.42 -42.48 -28.78
N SER A 416 -13.24 -41.97 -29.17
CA SER A 416 -12.32 -42.48 -30.20
C SER A 416 -12.90 -42.43 -31.62
N SER A 417 -12.51 -41.40 -32.38
CA SER A 417 -12.56 -41.39 -33.85
C SER A 417 -11.35 -40.61 -34.39
N ALA A 418 -10.60 -41.22 -35.31
CA ALA A 418 -9.39 -40.63 -35.87
C ALA A 418 -9.70 -39.84 -37.17
N GLY A 419 -9.10 -38.65 -37.31
CA GLY A 419 -9.52 -37.65 -38.30
C GLY A 419 -8.39 -36.99 -39.09
N ARG A 420 -7.56 -37.79 -39.78
CA ARG A 420 -6.74 -37.40 -40.96
C ARG A 420 -5.94 -36.08 -40.87
N VAL A 421 -4.67 -36.18 -40.49
CA VAL A 421 -3.68 -35.09 -40.65
C VAL A 421 -3.58 -34.70 -42.13
N THR A 422 -3.74 -33.41 -42.43
CA THR A 422 -3.50 -32.84 -43.77
C THR A 422 -2.27 -31.94 -43.69
N THR A 423 -1.13 -32.42 -44.18
CA THR A 423 0.14 -31.68 -44.18
C THR A 423 0.17 -30.65 -45.30
N THR A 424 -0.39 -29.47 -45.04
CA THR A 424 -0.28 -28.31 -45.95
C THR A 424 1.11 -27.68 -45.81
N THR A 425 2.02 -28.03 -46.72
CA THR A 425 3.37 -27.45 -46.77
C THR A 425 3.32 -25.99 -47.23
N THR A 426 3.15 -25.06 -46.30
CA THR A 426 3.29 -23.62 -46.57
C THR A 426 4.75 -23.26 -46.74
N ASN A 427 5.15 -22.81 -47.93
CA ASN A 427 6.47 -22.20 -48.15
C ASN A 427 6.56 -20.89 -47.35
N THR A 428 7.18 -20.94 -46.18
CA THR A 428 7.55 -19.75 -45.42
C THR A 428 8.77 -19.08 -46.05
N THR A 429 8.55 -17.95 -46.72
CA THR A 429 9.61 -16.94 -46.91
C THR A 429 10.31 -16.69 -45.57
N PRO A 430 11.65 -16.61 -45.51
CA PRO A 430 12.34 -16.37 -44.25
C PRO A 430 12.00 -14.96 -43.73
N THR A 431 11.09 -14.89 -42.75
CA THR A 431 10.86 -13.68 -41.97
C THR A 431 12.12 -13.35 -41.20
N THR A 432 12.73 -12.20 -41.48
CA THR A 432 13.79 -11.61 -40.67
C THR A 432 13.30 -11.50 -39.24
N THR A 433 13.91 -12.25 -38.32
CA THR A 433 13.54 -12.20 -36.90
C THR A 433 13.97 -10.87 -36.30
N THR A 434 13.01 -9.97 -36.11
CA THR A 434 13.16 -8.73 -35.35
C THR A 434 13.81 -9.01 -33.99
N PRO A 435 14.93 -8.36 -33.63
CA PRO A 435 15.55 -8.54 -32.32
C PRO A 435 14.70 -7.91 -31.21
N SER A 436 13.81 -8.72 -30.62
CA SER A 436 13.12 -8.45 -29.35
C SER A 436 13.84 -9.17 -28.20
N LEU A 437 13.63 -8.70 -26.97
CA LEU A 437 14.09 -9.43 -25.78
C LEU A 437 13.26 -10.73 -25.64
N PRO A 438 13.88 -11.91 -25.50
CA PRO A 438 13.16 -13.17 -25.59
C PRO A 438 12.21 -13.40 -24.41
N ILE A 439 10.95 -13.70 -24.73
CA ILE A 439 9.94 -14.18 -23.77
C ILE A 439 10.31 -15.61 -23.37
N GLN A 440 11.07 -15.75 -22.29
CA GLN A 440 11.47 -17.06 -21.74
C GLN A 440 10.39 -17.67 -20.82
N THR A 441 9.35 -16.92 -20.46
CA THR A 441 8.25 -17.40 -19.62
C THR A 441 7.34 -18.33 -20.42
N ALA A 442 7.19 -19.59 -19.98
CA ALA A 442 6.15 -20.46 -20.53
C ALA A 442 4.76 -19.90 -20.17
N THR A 443 3.94 -19.60 -21.18
CA THR A 443 2.62 -18.98 -21.03
C THR A 443 1.50 -19.82 -21.64
N VAL A 444 0.27 -19.51 -21.24
CA VAL A 444 -0.98 -20.03 -21.82
C VAL A 444 -1.97 -18.86 -22.02
N PRO A 445 -2.93 -18.96 -22.96
CA PRO A 445 -4.04 -18.01 -23.04
C PRO A 445 -4.88 -18.05 -21.76
N GLY A 446 -5.24 -16.89 -21.21
CA GLY A 446 -6.12 -16.78 -20.05
C GLY A 446 -7.60 -17.02 -20.38
N THR A 447 -8.38 -17.53 -19.43
CA THR A 447 -9.75 -18.01 -19.68
C THR A 447 -10.84 -16.94 -19.50
N GLY A 448 -10.54 -15.87 -18.79
CA GLY A 448 -11.51 -14.88 -18.27
C GLY A 448 -11.98 -13.80 -19.24
N GLN A 449 -11.63 -13.83 -20.54
CA GLN A 449 -11.95 -12.75 -21.48
C GLN A 449 -13.46 -12.41 -21.53
N ALA A 450 -14.32 -13.43 -21.59
CA ALA A 450 -15.76 -13.24 -21.59
C ALA A 450 -16.26 -12.66 -20.26
N ALA A 451 -15.77 -13.19 -19.13
CA ALA A 451 -16.14 -12.75 -17.79
C ALA A 451 -15.75 -11.28 -17.56
N ALA A 452 -14.53 -10.86 -17.90
CA ALA A 452 -14.07 -9.47 -17.80
C ALA A 452 -14.88 -8.53 -18.70
N THR A 453 -15.25 -8.97 -19.91
CA THR A 453 -16.10 -8.20 -20.83
C THR A 453 -17.49 -7.97 -20.27
N THR A 454 -18.15 -9.02 -19.75
CA THR A 454 -19.45 -8.91 -19.08
C THR A 454 -19.37 -8.05 -17.81
N PHE A 455 -18.35 -8.27 -16.98
CA PHE A 455 -18.16 -7.53 -15.72
C PHE A 455 -17.99 -6.03 -15.97
N LEU A 456 -17.16 -5.62 -16.93
CA LEU A 456 -17.00 -4.20 -17.29
C LEU A 456 -18.28 -3.58 -17.87
N ALA A 457 -19.12 -4.34 -18.57
CA ALA A 457 -20.41 -3.86 -19.05
C ALA A 457 -21.40 -3.64 -17.89
N THR A 458 -21.52 -4.62 -16.99
CA THR A 458 -22.34 -4.50 -15.76
C THR A 458 -21.85 -3.38 -14.86
N LEU A 459 -20.53 -3.21 -14.70
CA LEU A 459 -19.93 -2.17 -13.88
C LEU A 459 -20.30 -0.77 -14.39
N ARG A 460 -20.08 -0.49 -15.69
CA ARG A 460 -20.45 0.79 -16.32
C ARG A 460 -21.92 1.12 -16.11
N ALA A 461 -22.82 0.15 -16.31
CA ALA A 461 -24.24 0.33 -16.09
C ALA A 461 -24.57 0.65 -14.62
N ALA A 462 -23.93 -0.04 -13.67
CA ALA A 462 -24.16 0.15 -12.24
C ALA A 462 -23.60 1.48 -11.68
N VAL A 463 -22.50 2.00 -12.23
CA VAL A 463 -21.89 3.28 -11.80
C VAL A 463 -22.48 4.52 -12.49
N ALA A 464 -23.21 4.37 -13.60
CA ALA A 464 -23.69 5.51 -14.41
C ALA A 464 -24.47 6.57 -13.63
N ASN A 465 -25.22 6.14 -12.60
CA ASN A 465 -26.01 7.00 -11.72
C ASN A 465 -25.43 7.12 -10.29
N ARG A 466 -24.12 6.89 -10.11
CA ARG A 466 -23.45 6.87 -8.81
C ARG A 466 -22.21 7.77 -8.77
N GLN A 467 -21.77 8.10 -7.56
CA GLN A 467 -20.43 8.62 -7.35
C GLN A 467 -19.43 7.46 -7.31
N VAL A 468 -18.30 7.64 -7.99
CA VAL A 468 -17.18 6.70 -8.00
C VAL A 468 -15.96 7.39 -7.40
N LEU A 469 -15.56 6.98 -6.20
CA LEU A 469 -14.30 7.42 -5.60
C LEU A 469 -13.13 6.72 -6.29
N VAL A 470 -12.28 7.51 -6.93
CA VAL A 470 -11.14 7.02 -7.72
C VAL A 470 -9.90 7.01 -6.85
N LEU A 471 -9.42 5.82 -6.49
CA LEU A 471 -8.14 5.65 -5.78
C LEU A 471 -6.96 6.02 -6.70
N PRO A 472 -5.76 6.29 -6.16
CA PRO A 472 -4.55 6.27 -6.98
C PRO A 472 -4.37 4.86 -7.56
N TYR A 473 -3.78 4.78 -8.76
CA TYR A 473 -3.61 3.50 -9.45
C TYR A 473 -2.83 2.48 -8.60
N SER A 474 -3.40 1.28 -8.40
CA SER A 474 -2.91 0.17 -7.54
C SER A 474 -3.13 0.33 -6.02
N ASN A 475 -3.91 1.34 -5.59
CA ASN A 475 -4.08 1.72 -4.18
C ASN A 475 -2.74 1.69 -3.38
N PRO A 476 -1.76 2.55 -3.71
CA PRO A 476 -0.42 2.48 -3.13
C PRO A 476 -0.42 2.83 -1.64
N ASP A 477 0.54 2.26 -0.89
CA ASP A 477 0.84 2.65 0.48
C ASP A 477 1.42 4.08 0.53
N ALA A 478 0.53 5.06 0.52
CA ALA A 478 0.86 6.47 0.42
C ALA A 478 1.75 6.94 1.58
N VAL A 479 1.59 6.37 2.78
CA VAL A 479 2.39 6.72 3.96
C VAL A 479 3.82 6.21 3.81
N ALA A 480 3.99 4.92 3.48
CA ALA A 480 5.32 4.36 3.23
C ALA A 480 6.02 5.07 2.04
N MET A 481 5.28 5.40 0.98
CA MET A 481 5.80 6.16 -0.17
C MET A 481 6.27 7.57 0.20
N VAL A 482 5.48 8.33 0.96
CA VAL A 482 5.83 9.71 1.35
C VAL A 482 7.04 9.71 2.29
N ARG A 483 7.11 8.77 3.25
CA ARG A 483 8.27 8.60 4.14
C ARG A 483 9.53 8.17 3.41
N ALA A 484 9.41 7.33 2.37
CA ALA A 484 10.50 6.97 1.47
C ALA A 484 10.85 8.06 0.44
N GLY A 485 10.17 9.22 0.47
CA GLY A 485 10.41 10.35 -0.44
C GLY A 485 9.84 10.18 -1.86
N LEU A 486 9.09 9.10 -2.13
CA LEU A 486 8.53 8.71 -3.45
C LEU A 486 7.32 9.55 -3.89
N THR A 487 7.30 10.82 -3.48
CA THR A 487 6.24 11.81 -3.74
C THR A 487 5.98 12.03 -5.23
N SER A 488 7.04 12.03 -6.07
CA SER A 488 6.90 12.20 -7.52
C SER A 488 6.21 11.00 -8.18
N GLN A 489 6.52 9.79 -7.72
CA GLN A 489 5.92 8.54 -8.16
C GLN A 489 4.44 8.49 -7.74
N LEU A 490 4.12 8.83 -6.48
CA LEU A 490 2.74 8.87 -5.98
C LEU A 490 1.86 9.88 -6.74
N SER A 491 2.39 11.07 -7.08
CA SER A 491 1.69 12.04 -7.94
C SER A 491 1.39 11.47 -9.34
N GLY A 492 2.33 10.67 -9.88
CA GLY A 492 2.14 9.89 -11.09
C GLY A 492 1.01 8.86 -10.98
N LEU A 493 0.93 8.10 -9.88
CA LEU A 493 -0.12 7.10 -9.63
C LEU A 493 -1.51 7.73 -9.49
N ILE A 494 -1.62 8.89 -8.82
CA ILE A 494 -2.87 9.66 -8.74
C ILE A 494 -3.32 10.10 -10.15
N THR A 495 -2.39 10.58 -10.97
CA THR A 495 -2.67 11.06 -12.33
C THR A 495 -3.05 9.89 -13.26
N LYS A 496 -2.28 8.79 -13.25
CA LYS A 496 -2.59 7.55 -13.98
C LYS A 496 -3.96 7.02 -13.58
N GLY A 497 -4.28 6.99 -12.29
CA GLY A 497 -5.54 6.48 -11.76
C GLY A 497 -6.76 7.25 -12.27
N ARG A 498 -6.72 8.59 -12.14
CA ARG A 498 -7.75 9.50 -12.70
C ARG A 498 -7.95 9.28 -14.21
N THR A 499 -6.87 9.11 -14.98
CA THR A 499 -6.92 8.88 -16.44
C THR A 499 -7.52 7.52 -16.80
N VAL A 500 -7.11 6.44 -16.12
CA VAL A 500 -7.60 5.08 -16.39
C VAL A 500 -9.07 4.93 -16.00
N ALA A 501 -9.49 5.45 -14.84
CA ALA A 501 -10.89 5.42 -14.43
C ALA A 501 -11.81 6.13 -15.44
N ALA A 502 -11.45 7.34 -15.88
CA ALA A 502 -12.20 8.07 -16.91
C ALA A 502 -12.28 7.29 -18.24
N LYS A 503 -11.15 6.73 -18.69
CA LYS A 503 -11.07 5.96 -19.94
C LYS A 503 -11.85 4.65 -19.90
N VAL A 504 -11.80 3.90 -18.80
CA VAL A 504 -12.42 2.57 -18.71
C VAL A 504 -13.90 2.66 -18.35
N LEU A 505 -14.30 3.55 -17.44
CA LEU A 505 -15.71 3.71 -17.04
C LEU A 505 -16.51 4.62 -17.98
N GLY A 506 -15.85 5.52 -18.72
CA GLY A 506 -16.52 6.50 -19.60
C GLY A 506 -17.20 7.64 -18.84
N LEU A 507 -16.80 7.89 -17.58
CA LEU A 507 -17.38 8.91 -16.71
C LEU A 507 -16.53 10.19 -16.67
N GLY A 508 -17.21 11.34 -16.62
CA GLY A 508 -16.60 12.63 -16.28
C GLY A 508 -16.44 12.81 -14.77
N ALA A 509 -15.86 13.96 -14.36
CA ALA A 509 -15.76 14.34 -12.96
C ALA A 509 -17.15 14.53 -12.32
N ALA A 510 -17.28 14.15 -11.05
CA ALA A 510 -18.54 14.26 -10.31
C ALA A 510 -18.92 15.72 -10.04
N VAL A 511 -20.22 16.02 -10.14
CA VAL A 511 -20.80 17.21 -9.53
C VAL A 511 -21.02 16.92 -8.04
N ALA A 512 -20.92 17.92 -7.15
CA ALA A 512 -20.84 17.75 -5.69
C ALA A 512 -21.84 16.75 -5.06
N SER A 513 -23.08 16.70 -5.54
CA SER A 513 -24.10 15.72 -5.15
C SER A 513 -24.69 14.92 -6.31
N GLY A 514 -24.02 14.95 -7.48
CA GLY A 514 -24.39 14.20 -8.68
C GLY A 514 -23.46 13.01 -8.94
N PRO A 515 -23.77 12.16 -9.95
CA PRO A 515 -22.94 11.04 -10.35
C PRO A 515 -21.63 11.47 -11.02
N GLY A 516 -20.70 10.53 -11.19
CA GLY A 516 -19.40 10.72 -11.84
C GLY A 516 -18.21 10.38 -10.96
N LEU A 517 -17.00 10.70 -11.43
CA LEU A 517 -15.75 10.42 -10.74
C LEU A 517 -15.44 11.46 -9.65
N VAL A 518 -15.44 11.05 -8.39
CA VAL A 518 -14.92 11.81 -7.25
C VAL A 518 -13.40 11.63 -7.24
N THR A 519 -12.69 12.64 -7.75
CA THR A 519 -11.22 12.65 -7.93
C THR A 519 -10.49 13.62 -7.00
N THR A 520 -11.24 14.33 -6.13
CA THR A 520 -10.78 15.34 -5.17
C THR A 520 -10.85 14.85 -3.72
N MET A 521 -11.10 13.56 -3.50
CA MET A 521 -11.06 12.92 -2.19
C MET A 521 -10.06 11.77 -2.19
N THR A 522 -9.44 11.50 -1.05
CA THR A 522 -8.57 10.34 -0.82
C THR A 522 -9.20 9.37 0.18
N ALA A 523 -8.97 8.07 0.01
CA ALA A 523 -9.32 7.02 0.96
C ALA A 523 -8.07 6.13 1.15
N PRO A 524 -7.17 6.47 2.10
CA PRO A 524 -5.99 5.67 2.42
C PRO A 524 -6.37 4.39 3.17
N GLU A 525 -5.59 3.31 3.05
CA GLU A 525 -5.88 1.98 3.63
C GLU A 525 -6.43 2.03 5.08
N ASP A 526 -7.58 1.37 5.31
CA ASP A 526 -8.37 1.36 6.56
C ASP A 526 -8.68 2.77 7.15
N GLY A 527 -8.51 3.83 6.34
CA GLY A 527 -8.67 5.22 6.72
C GLY A 527 -7.50 5.83 7.51
N TYR A 528 -6.33 5.20 7.59
CA TYR A 528 -5.17 5.73 8.34
C TYR A 528 -4.26 6.60 7.47
N VAL A 529 -3.83 7.76 7.98
CA VAL A 529 -2.92 8.68 7.26
C VAL A 529 -2.06 9.45 8.26
N ASP A 530 -0.83 9.83 7.89
CA ASP A 530 -0.06 10.82 8.66
C ASP A 530 -0.17 12.23 8.07
N GLN A 531 0.16 13.25 8.87
CA GLN A 531 0.00 14.66 8.48
C GLN A 531 0.79 15.00 7.20
N ALA A 532 2.02 14.49 7.07
CA ALA A 532 2.86 14.74 5.89
C ALA A 532 2.26 14.14 4.61
N THR A 533 1.67 12.95 4.70
CA THR A 533 0.95 12.30 3.60
C THR A 533 -0.32 13.08 3.26
N LEU A 534 -1.07 13.55 4.24
CA LEU A 534 -2.29 14.33 4.01
C LEU A 534 -1.99 15.72 3.40
N ASP A 535 -0.94 16.40 3.86
CA ASP A 535 -0.44 17.65 3.28
C ASP A 535 -0.04 17.45 1.80
N PHE A 536 0.68 16.36 1.49
CA PHE A 536 1.03 16.00 0.11
C PHE A 536 -0.21 15.73 -0.74
N MET A 537 -1.19 14.97 -0.25
CA MET A 537 -2.44 14.71 -0.98
C MET A 537 -3.24 16.00 -1.21
N SER A 538 -3.25 16.93 -0.24
CA SER A 538 -3.86 18.25 -0.40
C SER A 538 -3.16 19.11 -1.46
N ALA A 539 -1.83 19.05 -1.53
CA ALA A 539 -1.05 19.70 -2.59
C ALA A 539 -1.40 19.13 -3.99
N ASN A 540 -1.69 17.83 -4.08
CA ASN A 540 -2.10 17.13 -5.32
C ASN A 540 -3.61 17.20 -5.62
N GLY A 541 -4.33 18.13 -4.96
CA GLY A 541 -5.72 18.48 -5.25
C GLY A 541 -6.77 17.65 -4.51
N MET A 542 -6.40 16.87 -3.49
CA MET A 542 -7.38 16.23 -2.60
C MET A 542 -7.88 17.23 -1.56
N THR A 543 -9.10 17.73 -1.73
CA THR A 543 -9.75 18.66 -0.80
C THR A 543 -10.57 17.96 0.30
N GLY A 544 -10.83 16.66 0.13
CA GLY A 544 -11.46 15.82 1.15
C GLY A 544 -10.76 14.49 1.37
N ALA A 545 -11.18 13.78 2.42
CA ALA A 545 -10.68 12.46 2.76
C ALA A 545 -11.79 11.55 3.31
N VAL A 546 -11.52 10.25 3.39
CA VAL A 546 -12.23 9.29 4.25
C VAL A 546 -11.22 8.75 5.24
N LEU A 547 -11.49 8.90 6.54
CA LEU A 547 -10.55 8.56 7.61
C LEU A 547 -11.23 7.76 8.72
N THR A 548 -10.45 6.94 9.42
CA THR A 548 -10.90 6.25 10.64
C THR A 548 -10.79 7.17 11.85
N PRO A 549 -11.72 7.13 12.83
CA PRO A 549 -11.57 7.87 14.09
C PRO A 549 -10.28 7.49 14.83
N ARG A 550 -9.70 6.32 14.56
CA ARG A 550 -8.42 5.87 15.12
C ARG A 550 -7.17 6.59 14.59
N THR A 551 -7.31 7.47 13.59
CA THR A 551 -6.21 8.32 13.07
C THR A 551 -6.41 9.81 13.42
N LEU A 552 -7.41 10.12 14.26
CA LEU A 552 -7.89 11.48 14.51
C LEU A 552 -7.87 11.81 15.99
N GLU A 553 -7.39 13.00 16.32
CA GLU A 553 -7.48 13.61 17.64
C GLU A 553 -8.37 14.85 17.56
N TYR A 554 -9.42 14.89 18.39
CA TYR A 554 -10.38 16.00 18.47
C TYR A 554 -10.98 16.11 19.87
N SER A 555 -11.57 17.26 20.18
CA SER A 555 -12.30 17.48 21.43
C SER A 555 -13.82 17.40 21.22
N GLY A 556 -14.51 16.72 22.14
CA GLY A 556 -15.95 16.47 22.08
C GLY A 556 -16.36 15.35 21.12
N ASP A 557 -17.65 15.08 21.05
CA ASP A 557 -18.22 13.98 20.25
C ASP A 557 -18.30 14.37 18.76
N ALA A 558 -17.22 14.13 18.00
CA ALA A 558 -17.16 14.50 16.59
C ALA A 558 -18.09 13.64 15.71
N ALA A 559 -19.25 14.20 15.37
CA ALA A 559 -20.27 13.56 14.53
C ALA A 559 -19.85 13.44 13.05
N GLY A 560 -19.17 12.35 12.69
CA GLY A 560 -19.09 11.81 11.32
C GLY A 560 -18.32 12.61 10.26
N ALA A 561 -17.90 13.86 10.55
CA ALA A 561 -17.08 14.67 9.65
C ALA A 561 -16.21 15.68 10.40
N VAL A 562 -14.94 15.80 10.02
CA VAL A 562 -13.96 16.70 10.66
C VAL A 562 -13.20 17.55 9.64
N SER A 563 -12.70 18.71 10.10
CA SER A 563 -11.83 19.59 9.33
C SER A 563 -10.40 19.54 9.89
N ILE A 564 -9.43 19.30 9.01
CA ILE A 564 -8.02 19.14 9.35
C ILE A 564 -7.23 20.30 8.72
N GLY A 565 -6.38 20.96 9.50
CA GLY A 565 -5.47 22.00 9.01
C GLY A 565 -4.25 21.40 8.31
N MET A 566 -3.82 21.99 7.20
CA MET A 566 -2.58 21.60 6.52
C MET A 566 -1.37 22.34 7.08
N THR A 567 -0.21 21.69 7.12
CA THR A 567 1.03 22.29 7.67
C THR A 567 1.44 23.52 6.86
N GLY A 568 1.76 24.62 7.57
CA GLY A 568 2.33 25.82 6.96
C GLY A 568 1.38 26.65 6.10
N GLY A 569 0.06 26.45 6.17
CA GLY A 569 -0.88 27.23 5.35
C GLY A 569 -2.31 27.31 5.89
N THR A 570 -3.16 28.05 5.17
CA THR A 570 -4.60 28.21 5.47
C THR A 570 -5.50 27.15 4.82
N ARG A 571 -4.90 26.17 4.11
CA ARG A 571 -5.63 25.08 3.47
C ARG A 571 -6.17 24.13 4.54
N THR A 572 -7.36 23.59 4.30
CA THR A 572 -7.97 22.55 5.11
C THR A 572 -8.40 21.38 4.23
N VAL A 573 -8.32 20.17 4.77
CA VAL A 573 -8.95 18.98 4.19
C VAL A 573 -10.16 18.64 5.04
N ARG A 574 -11.28 18.32 4.39
CA ARG A 574 -12.51 17.87 5.06
C ARG A 574 -12.62 16.36 4.98
N ALA A 575 -12.51 15.69 6.11
CA ALA A 575 -12.63 14.24 6.18
C ALA A 575 -14.07 13.84 6.55
N ALA A 576 -14.61 12.87 5.83
CA ALA A 576 -15.70 12.05 6.34
C ALA A 576 -15.09 10.96 7.24
N VAL A 577 -15.71 10.71 8.40
CA VAL A 577 -15.20 9.79 9.43
C VAL A 577 -16.02 8.51 9.41
N THR A 578 -15.36 7.35 9.40
CA THR A 578 -16.05 6.05 9.41
C THR A 578 -16.55 5.69 10.81
N ASP A 579 -17.71 5.03 10.90
CA ASP A 579 -18.23 4.52 12.18
C ASP A 579 -17.66 3.12 12.45
N ALA A 580 -16.67 3.03 13.34
CA ALA A 580 -15.96 1.79 13.66
C ALA A 580 -16.82 0.74 14.40
N ASP A 581 -17.85 1.17 15.13
CA ASP A 581 -18.75 0.28 15.86
C ASP A 581 -19.72 -0.38 14.85
N LEU A 582 -20.45 0.46 14.09
CA LEU A 582 -21.39 0.03 13.06
C LEU A 582 -20.69 -0.77 11.95
N LEU A 583 -19.44 -0.45 11.63
CA LEU A 583 -18.62 -1.23 10.69
C LEU A 583 -18.50 -2.70 11.07
N THR A 584 -18.28 -2.97 12.35
CA THR A 584 -18.10 -4.34 12.86
C THR A 584 -19.42 -5.11 12.75
N GLU A 585 -20.54 -4.49 13.13
CA GLU A 585 -21.87 -5.09 13.03
C GLU A 585 -22.31 -5.35 11.59
N VAL A 586 -22.13 -4.36 10.70
CA VAL A 586 -22.55 -4.42 9.29
C VAL A 586 -21.67 -5.38 8.49
N ASN A 587 -20.36 -5.44 8.75
CA ASN A 587 -19.49 -6.43 8.10
C ASN A 587 -19.85 -7.86 8.52
N ASP A 588 -20.09 -8.11 9.82
CA ASP A 588 -20.56 -9.41 10.32
C ASP A 588 -21.89 -9.81 9.65
N LEU A 589 -22.88 -8.91 9.65
CA LEU A 589 -24.19 -9.09 9.03
C LEU A 589 -24.08 -9.46 7.55
N VAL A 590 -23.31 -8.70 6.78
CA VAL A 590 -23.28 -8.82 5.33
C VAL A 590 -22.33 -9.93 4.84
N ALA A 591 -21.22 -10.18 5.52
CA ALA A 591 -20.29 -11.25 5.13
C ALA A 591 -20.74 -12.63 5.60
N LYS A 592 -21.21 -12.75 6.85
CA LYS A 592 -21.55 -14.06 7.46
C LYS A 592 -23.02 -14.45 7.23
N GLY A 593 -23.90 -13.50 6.93
CA GLY A 593 -25.32 -13.77 6.68
C GLY A 593 -26.09 -14.16 7.94
N THR A 594 -26.92 -15.22 7.86
CA THR A 594 -27.77 -15.69 8.96
C THR A 594 -27.00 -16.44 10.05
N THR A 595 -26.31 -15.69 10.90
CA THR A 595 -25.64 -16.19 12.12
C THR A 595 -26.59 -16.26 13.31
N ALA A 596 -26.24 -17.06 14.33
CA ALA A 596 -26.95 -17.06 15.61
C ALA A 596 -26.91 -15.66 16.25
N GLY A 597 -28.06 -15.19 16.77
CA GLY A 597 -28.19 -13.84 17.33
C GLY A 597 -28.37 -12.72 16.30
N LEU A 598 -28.41 -13.01 14.99
CA LEU A 598 -28.73 -12.02 13.95
C LEU A 598 -29.98 -11.16 14.26
N PRO A 599 -31.14 -11.73 14.70
CA PRO A 599 -32.33 -10.91 14.97
C PRO A 599 -32.09 -9.82 16.01
N VAL A 600 -31.32 -10.14 17.07
CA VAL A 600 -30.96 -9.19 18.13
C VAL A 600 -30.06 -8.08 17.56
N ARG A 601 -29.04 -8.44 16.77
CA ARG A 601 -28.16 -7.46 16.12
C ARG A 601 -28.91 -6.50 15.19
N LEU A 602 -29.93 -6.98 14.48
CA LEU A 602 -30.77 -6.11 13.64
C LEU A 602 -31.62 -5.16 14.48
N THR A 603 -32.19 -5.61 15.60
CA THR A 603 -32.91 -4.73 16.54
C THR A 603 -31.98 -3.71 17.22
N THR A 604 -30.74 -4.09 17.54
CA THR A 604 -29.70 -3.21 18.08
C THR A 604 -29.28 -2.14 17.08
N LEU A 605 -28.99 -2.53 15.84
CA LEU A 605 -28.66 -1.60 14.75
C LEU A 605 -29.82 -0.64 14.46
N ALA A 606 -31.06 -1.13 14.44
CA ALA A 606 -32.25 -0.28 14.30
C ALA A 606 -32.39 0.74 15.44
N ALA A 607 -32.13 0.31 16.67
CA ALA A 607 -32.19 1.16 17.85
C ALA A 607 -31.12 2.24 17.84
N LEU A 608 -29.85 1.88 17.59
CA LEU A 608 -28.72 2.82 17.50
C LEU A 608 -28.96 3.90 16.44
N LEU A 609 -29.37 3.51 15.23
CA LEU A 609 -29.70 4.45 14.16
C LEU A 609 -30.89 5.35 14.52
N THR A 610 -31.93 4.79 15.17
CA THR A 610 -33.11 5.57 15.58
C THR A 610 -32.78 6.55 16.70
N GLY A 611 -31.95 6.16 17.68
CA GLY A 611 -31.44 7.08 18.71
C GLY A 611 -30.67 8.25 18.11
N ALA A 612 -29.77 7.98 17.14
CA ALA A 612 -28.98 9.03 16.50
C ALA A 612 -29.84 10.02 15.67
N ALA A 613 -31.04 9.59 15.25
CA ALA A 613 -32.04 10.46 14.63
C ALA A 613 -32.95 11.20 15.64
N GLN A 614 -33.12 10.66 16.86
CA GLN A 614 -33.82 11.29 17.99
C GLN A 614 -32.98 12.39 18.64
N ASP A 615 -31.65 12.23 18.70
CA ASP A 615 -30.70 13.26 19.14
C ASP A 615 -30.75 14.54 18.26
N GLY A 616 -31.44 14.49 17.11
CA GLY A 616 -31.84 15.66 16.30
C GLY A 616 -30.72 16.29 15.48
N THR A 617 -29.48 15.85 15.65
CA THR A 617 -28.26 16.37 14.99
C THR A 617 -28.17 16.06 13.50
N GLY A 618 -28.82 14.98 13.03
CA GLY A 618 -28.67 14.48 11.66
C GLY A 618 -27.27 13.89 11.40
N THR A 619 -26.74 13.17 12.39
CA THR A 619 -25.38 12.59 12.42
C THR A 619 -24.98 11.97 11.07
N PRO A 620 -23.81 12.34 10.50
CA PRO A 620 -23.28 11.65 9.34
C PRO A 620 -22.74 10.27 9.72
N ILE A 621 -23.09 9.27 8.92
CA ILE A 621 -22.68 7.88 9.12
C ILE A 621 -22.01 7.41 7.83
N VAL A 622 -20.72 7.06 7.91
CA VAL A 622 -19.98 6.47 6.79
C VAL A 622 -19.56 5.05 7.10
N ILE A 623 -20.02 4.13 6.27
CA ILE A 623 -19.73 2.69 6.36
C ILE A 623 -18.75 2.35 5.24
N TRP A 624 -17.53 1.95 5.57
CA TRP A 624 -16.51 1.45 4.64
C TRP A 624 -16.10 -0.01 4.95
N PRO A 625 -16.72 -1.02 4.30
CA PRO A 625 -16.27 -2.40 4.40
C PRO A 625 -14.82 -2.56 3.89
N THR A 626 -14.04 -3.43 4.51
CA THR A 626 -12.62 -3.62 4.17
C THR A 626 -12.39 -4.05 2.71
N ASP A 627 -11.21 -3.78 2.16
CA ASP A 627 -10.94 -3.93 0.73
C ASP A 627 -11.08 -5.38 0.19
N ARG A 628 -10.90 -6.39 1.07
CA ARG A 628 -11.15 -7.81 0.76
C ARG A 628 -12.60 -8.28 1.01
N TRP A 629 -13.55 -7.37 1.17
CA TRP A 629 -14.96 -7.67 1.42
C TRP A 629 -15.60 -8.58 0.35
N SER A 630 -16.55 -9.40 0.79
CA SER A 630 -17.24 -10.43 0.01
C SER A 630 -18.69 -10.58 0.51
N PRO A 631 -19.63 -9.76 0.04
CA PRO A 631 -21.00 -9.76 0.55
C PRO A 631 -21.77 -11.05 0.23
N ASN A 632 -22.60 -11.48 1.18
CA ASN A 632 -23.60 -12.53 1.02
C ASN A 632 -24.95 -11.89 0.66
N ALA A 633 -25.56 -12.32 -0.45
CA ALA A 633 -26.82 -11.76 -0.95
C ALA A 633 -27.98 -11.80 0.08
N ALA A 634 -28.01 -12.80 0.98
CA ALA A 634 -29.01 -12.85 2.05
C ALA A 634 -28.76 -11.77 3.11
N GLY A 635 -27.49 -11.57 3.51
CA GLY A 635 -27.09 -10.50 4.45
C GLY A 635 -27.35 -9.11 3.88
N VAL A 636 -27.06 -8.91 2.58
CA VAL A 636 -27.39 -7.65 1.87
C VAL A 636 -28.89 -7.43 1.81
N GLN A 637 -29.71 -8.44 1.49
CA GLN A 637 -31.17 -8.30 1.44
C GLN A 637 -31.77 -7.94 2.81
N VAL A 638 -31.27 -8.55 3.88
CA VAL A 638 -31.67 -8.22 5.26
C VAL A 638 -31.31 -6.77 5.62
N LEU A 639 -30.06 -6.35 5.37
CA LEU A 639 -29.63 -4.97 5.60
C LEU A 639 -30.43 -3.97 4.75
N ALA A 640 -30.65 -4.27 3.48
CA ALA A 640 -31.45 -3.46 2.56
C ALA A 640 -32.92 -3.37 3.00
N GLY A 641 -33.48 -4.43 3.58
CA GLY A 641 -34.81 -4.42 4.18
C GLY A 641 -34.88 -3.46 5.37
N LEU A 642 -33.95 -3.60 6.31
CA LEU A 642 -33.85 -2.72 7.48
C LEU A 642 -33.66 -1.25 7.09
N LEU A 643 -32.65 -0.94 6.26
CA LEU A 643 -32.34 0.43 5.82
C LEU A 643 -33.53 1.09 5.11
N ARG A 644 -34.28 0.34 4.29
CA ARG A 644 -35.48 0.86 3.61
C ARG A 644 -36.62 1.15 4.58
N THR A 645 -36.82 0.32 5.61
CA THR A 645 -37.80 0.59 6.68
C THR A 645 -37.41 1.81 7.51
N LEU A 646 -36.13 1.93 7.87
CA LEU A 646 -35.59 3.10 8.59
C LEU A 646 -35.70 4.39 7.76
N ALA A 647 -35.43 4.34 6.45
CA ALA A 647 -35.59 5.47 5.54
C ALA A 647 -37.07 5.87 5.38
N GLY A 648 -37.98 4.90 5.25
CA GLY A 648 -39.43 5.15 5.20
C GLY A 648 -39.99 5.78 6.48
N GLY A 649 -39.32 5.60 7.62
CA GLY A 649 -39.61 6.27 8.89
C GLY A 649 -38.71 7.47 9.21
N ASN A 650 -37.99 8.04 8.22
CA ASN A 650 -37.14 9.23 8.36
C ASN A 650 -35.98 9.10 9.40
N VAL A 651 -35.48 7.89 9.63
CA VAL A 651 -34.32 7.62 10.51
C VAL A 651 -32.98 7.78 9.76
N VAL A 652 -32.94 7.43 8.47
CA VAL A 652 -31.73 7.53 7.62
C VAL A 652 -32.08 8.14 6.27
N ALA A 653 -31.17 8.93 5.71
CA ALA A 653 -31.28 9.50 4.37
C ALA A 653 -29.93 9.43 3.64
N GLY A 654 -29.96 9.01 2.37
CA GLY A 654 -28.76 9.01 1.53
C GLY A 654 -28.15 10.41 1.40
N THR A 655 -26.82 10.51 1.55
CA THR A 655 -26.08 11.77 1.35
C THR A 655 -24.74 11.47 0.68
N SER A 656 -24.39 12.23 -0.36
CA SER A 656 -23.13 12.05 -1.08
C SER A 656 -21.92 12.26 -0.17
N LEU A 657 -20.88 11.43 -0.33
CA LEU A 657 -19.67 11.45 0.48
C LEU A 657 -18.98 12.85 0.53
N PRO A 658 -18.88 13.63 -0.57
CA PRO A 658 -18.34 14.99 -0.51
C PRO A 658 -19.23 15.96 0.29
N ALA A 659 -20.55 15.73 0.36
CA ALA A 659 -21.48 16.56 1.13
C ALA A 659 -21.46 16.21 2.63
N ILE A 660 -21.19 14.96 3.00
CA ILE A 660 -20.86 14.58 4.38
C ILE A 660 -19.59 15.32 4.83
N ALA A 661 -18.49 15.20 4.06
CA ALA A 661 -17.25 15.90 4.37
C ALA A 661 -17.46 17.44 4.42
N ALA A 662 -18.20 18.02 3.48
CA ALA A 662 -18.50 19.45 3.45
C ALA A 662 -19.24 19.95 4.70
N ALA A 663 -19.99 19.09 5.40
CA ALA A 663 -20.72 19.45 6.62
C ALA A 663 -19.84 19.54 7.88
N SER A 664 -18.53 19.24 7.81
CA SER A 664 -17.63 19.24 8.97
C SER A 664 -17.63 20.57 9.75
N THR A 665 -17.98 20.52 11.03
CA THR A 665 -17.92 21.64 11.98
C THR A 665 -16.74 21.50 12.96
N THR A 666 -16.44 20.29 13.41
CA THR A 666 -15.33 20.00 14.32
C THR A 666 -13.97 20.14 13.63
N ARG A 667 -12.95 20.59 14.39
CA ARG A 667 -11.54 20.54 13.96
C ARG A 667 -10.86 19.32 14.58
N ALA A 668 -10.05 18.62 13.80
CA ALA A 668 -9.22 17.51 14.25
C ALA A 668 -7.75 17.71 13.84
N THR A 669 -6.84 17.11 14.61
CA THR A 669 -5.45 16.84 14.21
C THR A 669 -5.31 15.37 13.79
N VAL A 670 -4.32 15.09 12.95
CA VAL A 670 -4.02 13.73 12.49
C VAL A 670 -2.95 13.11 13.37
N SER A 671 -3.22 11.91 13.86
CA SER A 671 -2.32 11.08 14.67
C SER A 671 -2.22 9.72 14.01
N TYR A 672 -1.01 9.18 13.89
CA TYR A 672 -0.77 7.93 13.16
C TYR A 672 -0.28 6.83 14.11
N PRO A 673 -1.11 5.85 14.45
CA PRO A 673 -0.80 4.92 15.52
C PRO A 673 0.26 3.89 15.10
N ASP A 674 1.08 3.52 16.09
CA ASP A 674 2.05 2.42 16.08
C ASP A 674 1.60 1.15 15.35
N SER A 675 0.32 0.77 15.49
CA SER A 675 -0.27 -0.40 14.84
C SER A 675 -0.41 -0.24 13.32
N ALA A 676 -0.77 0.95 12.84
CA ALA A 676 -0.80 1.26 11.41
C ALA A 676 0.62 1.35 10.82
N GLY A 677 1.59 1.83 11.63
CA GLY A 677 3.01 1.90 11.24
C GLY A 677 3.71 0.54 11.15
N ARG A 678 3.38 -0.40 12.04
CA ARG A 678 3.83 -1.80 11.92
C ARG A 678 3.17 -2.55 10.75
N ALA A 679 2.12 -1.98 10.17
CA ALA A 679 1.43 -2.51 9.00
C ALA A 679 1.78 -1.74 7.70
N GLU A 680 2.76 -0.83 7.69
CA GLU A 680 3.31 -0.25 6.45
C GLU A 680 4.13 -1.28 5.66
N LEU A 681 4.29 -1.04 4.35
CA LEU A 681 5.27 -1.79 3.55
C LEU A 681 6.68 -1.64 4.13
N ASP A 682 7.41 -2.77 4.26
CA ASP A 682 8.76 -2.80 4.80
C ASP A 682 9.68 -1.73 4.16
N PRO A 683 10.30 -0.83 4.94
CA PRO A 683 11.20 0.19 4.42
C PRO A 683 12.37 -0.38 3.61
N GLY A 684 12.85 -1.59 3.93
CA GLY A 684 13.89 -2.28 3.15
C GLY A 684 13.41 -2.74 1.77
N TYR A 685 12.16 -3.18 1.66
CA TYR A 685 11.48 -3.50 0.41
C TYR A 685 11.21 -2.24 -0.42
N VAL A 686 10.68 -1.16 0.18
CA VAL A 686 10.44 0.12 -0.53
C VAL A 686 11.76 0.74 -1.02
N ALA A 687 12.85 0.62 -0.24
CA ALA A 687 14.19 1.05 -0.66
C ALA A 687 14.77 0.19 -1.80
N ARG A 688 14.51 -1.12 -1.83
CA ARG A 688 14.86 -1.97 -2.99
C ARG A 688 14.03 -1.60 -4.22
N TRP A 689 12.74 -1.34 -4.06
CA TRP A 689 11.86 -0.90 -5.15
C TRP A 689 12.37 0.40 -5.80
N SER A 690 12.73 1.40 -5.00
CA SER A 690 13.20 2.70 -5.52
C SER A 690 14.56 2.60 -6.22
N GLN A 691 15.44 1.70 -5.79
CA GLN A 691 16.68 1.38 -6.52
C GLN A 691 16.41 0.74 -7.89
N VAL A 692 15.42 -0.16 -7.99
CA VAL A 692 15.03 -0.80 -9.25
C VAL A 692 14.32 0.19 -10.19
N GLU A 693 13.43 1.05 -9.68
CA GLU A 693 12.79 2.12 -10.47
C GLU A 693 13.83 3.12 -10.98
N ALA A 694 14.69 3.66 -10.11
CA ALA A 694 15.78 4.53 -10.53
C ALA A 694 16.71 3.85 -11.55
N GLY A 695 16.98 2.56 -11.38
CA GLY A 695 17.73 1.74 -12.33
C GLY A 695 17.10 1.68 -13.73
N LEU A 696 15.77 1.57 -13.80
CA LEU A 696 14.97 1.54 -15.04
C LEU A 696 14.78 2.93 -15.66
N SER A 697 14.57 3.94 -14.83
CA SER A 697 14.52 5.36 -15.19
C SER A 697 15.84 5.79 -15.84
N SER A 698 16.97 5.33 -15.28
CA SER A 698 18.31 5.53 -15.83
C SER A 698 18.53 4.80 -17.16
N LEU A 699 18.08 3.55 -17.25
CA LEU A 699 18.19 2.71 -18.45
C LEU A 699 17.39 3.31 -19.61
N SER A 700 16.12 3.66 -19.40
CA SER A 700 15.25 4.27 -20.42
C SER A 700 15.75 5.63 -20.91
N LYS A 701 16.43 6.42 -20.07
CA LYS A 701 17.12 7.66 -20.49
C LYS A 701 18.40 7.39 -21.29
N SER A 702 19.08 6.29 -21.03
CA SER A 702 20.39 5.98 -21.63
C SER A 702 20.27 5.23 -22.97
N LEU A 703 19.25 4.40 -23.15
CA LEU A 703 18.98 3.70 -24.42
C LEU A 703 18.35 4.63 -25.47
N SER A 704 18.59 4.34 -26.76
CA SER A 704 17.83 4.89 -27.88
C SER A 704 17.75 3.92 -29.07
N LYS A 705 16.74 4.05 -29.93
CA LYS A 705 16.58 3.20 -31.11
C LYS A 705 17.75 3.38 -32.08
N ALA A 706 18.31 2.26 -32.55
CA ALA A 706 19.39 2.27 -33.53
C ALA A 706 18.87 2.71 -34.91
N LYS A 707 19.51 3.73 -35.50
CA LYS A 707 19.11 4.25 -36.82
C LYS A 707 19.53 3.27 -37.92
N GLY A 708 18.56 2.74 -38.66
CA GLY A 708 18.79 1.80 -39.76
C GLY A 708 18.71 0.32 -39.37
N LEU A 709 18.42 0.00 -38.10
CA LEU A 709 17.99 -1.35 -37.70
C LEU A 709 16.47 -1.35 -37.51
N ASP A 710 15.82 -2.45 -37.91
CA ASP A 710 14.43 -2.70 -37.56
C ASP A 710 14.32 -3.34 -36.18
N THR A 711 14.71 -2.59 -35.15
CA THR A 711 14.50 -2.95 -33.74
C THR A 711 13.29 -2.20 -33.16
N PRO A 712 12.54 -2.80 -32.23
CA PRO A 712 11.48 -2.08 -31.52
C PRO A 712 12.03 -0.86 -30.76
N ASP A 713 11.16 0.08 -30.39
CA ASP A 713 11.56 1.20 -29.54
C ASP A 713 11.95 0.69 -28.13
N PRO A 714 13.10 1.11 -27.55
CA PRO A 714 13.47 0.73 -26.19
C PRO A 714 12.38 1.03 -25.16
N SER A 715 11.64 2.13 -25.31
CA SER A 715 10.53 2.48 -24.41
C SER A 715 9.36 1.49 -24.50
N ALA A 716 9.05 0.97 -25.68
CA ALA A 716 8.02 -0.05 -25.87
C ALA A 716 8.44 -1.42 -25.29
N GLN A 717 9.74 -1.73 -25.28
CA GLN A 717 10.29 -2.97 -24.73
C GLN A 717 10.49 -2.90 -23.20
N LEU A 718 10.73 -1.71 -22.65
CA LEU A 718 10.79 -1.47 -21.20
C LEU A 718 9.42 -1.18 -20.57
N SER A 719 8.42 -0.76 -21.36
CA SER A 719 7.06 -0.46 -20.88
C SER A 719 6.44 -1.59 -20.05
N PRO A 720 6.49 -2.88 -20.44
CA PRO A 720 5.97 -3.97 -19.62
C PRO A 720 6.67 -4.13 -18.26
N LEU A 721 7.93 -3.69 -18.14
CA LEU A 721 8.67 -3.69 -16.88
C LEU A 721 8.27 -2.51 -15.99
N VAL A 722 8.00 -1.33 -16.58
CA VAL A 722 7.40 -0.18 -15.86
C VAL A 722 6.00 -0.54 -15.35
N THR A 723 5.18 -1.19 -16.18
CA THR A 723 3.85 -1.69 -15.79
C THR A 723 3.95 -2.66 -14.63
N ALA A 724 4.86 -3.64 -14.67
CA ALA A 724 5.04 -4.62 -13.60
C ALA A 724 5.64 -4.07 -12.30
N LEU A 725 6.42 -2.98 -12.35
CA LEU A 725 6.92 -2.31 -11.15
C LEU A 725 5.86 -1.42 -10.48
N THR A 726 4.91 -0.90 -11.26
CA THR A 726 3.83 -0.02 -10.76
C THR A 726 3.05 -0.63 -9.57
N PRO A 727 2.55 -1.88 -9.62
CA PRO A 727 1.76 -2.47 -8.54
C PRO A 727 2.51 -2.80 -7.26
N LEU A 728 3.84 -2.83 -7.30
CA LEU A 728 4.64 -3.40 -6.21
C LEU A 728 4.67 -2.51 -4.96
N LEU A 729 4.01 -1.35 -4.97
CA LEU A 729 3.80 -0.47 -3.82
C LEU A 729 2.34 -0.46 -3.31
N SER A 730 1.49 -1.36 -3.80
CA SER A 730 0.08 -1.50 -3.35
C SER A 730 -0.03 -1.78 -1.85
N SER A 731 -0.99 -1.11 -1.19
CA SER A 731 -1.36 -1.37 0.21
C SER A 731 -1.77 -2.82 0.46
N SER A 732 -2.32 -3.49 -0.56
CA SER A 732 -2.72 -4.90 -0.53
C SER A 732 -1.57 -5.87 -0.19
N LEU A 733 -0.31 -5.43 -0.32
CA LEU A 733 0.91 -6.17 -0.02
C LEU A 733 1.39 -6.02 1.44
N ARG A 734 0.72 -5.21 2.27
CA ARG A 734 1.01 -5.03 3.70
C ARG A 734 0.95 -6.35 4.51
N ASP A 735 0.11 -7.30 4.10
CA ASP A 735 0.06 -8.65 4.68
C ASP A 735 1.21 -9.60 4.24
N GLY A 736 2.00 -9.21 3.23
CA GLY A 736 3.15 -9.99 2.77
C GLY A 736 3.42 -9.87 1.26
N ALA A 737 4.55 -9.27 0.90
CA ALA A 737 4.97 -9.05 -0.49
C ALA A 737 5.60 -10.29 -1.18
N GLY A 738 5.20 -11.52 -0.83
CA GLY A 738 5.95 -12.76 -1.16
C GLY A 738 6.10 -13.10 -2.64
N VAL A 739 5.09 -12.81 -3.47
CA VAL A 739 5.19 -12.95 -4.95
C VAL A 739 5.77 -11.65 -5.55
N SER A 740 5.37 -10.50 -5.02
CA SER A 740 5.82 -9.17 -5.46
C SER A 740 7.34 -8.96 -5.30
N SER A 741 7.96 -9.61 -4.32
CA SER A 741 9.42 -9.64 -4.17
C SER A 741 10.10 -10.43 -5.28
N GLN A 742 9.55 -11.58 -5.71
CA GLN A 742 10.07 -12.32 -6.86
C GLN A 742 9.94 -11.53 -8.16
N VAL A 743 8.84 -10.77 -8.33
CA VAL A 743 8.66 -9.83 -9.45
C VAL A 743 9.70 -8.70 -9.39
N LEU A 744 9.95 -8.14 -8.20
CA LEU A 744 10.96 -7.09 -7.98
C LEU A 744 12.39 -7.58 -8.23
N ASP A 745 12.74 -8.77 -7.73
CA ASP A 745 14.06 -9.38 -7.91
C ASP A 745 14.27 -9.77 -9.39
N THR A 746 13.22 -10.23 -10.09
CA THR A 746 13.23 -10.45 -11.55
C THR A 746 13.48 -9.15 -12.33
N ALA A 747 12.86 -8.05 -11.89
CA ALA A 747 13.06 -6.74 -12.48
C ALA A 747 14.48 -6.21 -12.25
N GLY A 748 15.02 -6.36 -11.03
CA GLY A 748 16.41 -6.05 -10.70
C GLY A 748 17.40 -6.86 -11.53
N ALA A 749 17.21 -8.18 -11.64
CA ALA A 749 18.03 -9.07 -12.47
C ALA A 749 17.97 -8.72 -13.96
N THR A 750 16.80 -8.30 -14.46
CA THR A 750 16.60 -7.80 -15.83
C THR A 750 17.39 -6.52 -16.10
N ILE A 751 17.36 -5.55 -15.19
CA ILE A 751 18.14 -4.32 -15.33
C ILE A 751 19.64 -4.62 -15.19
N GLY A 752 20.01 -5.57 -14.34
CA GLY A 752 21.37 -6.08 -14.19
C GLY A 752 21.91 -6.71 -15.49
N SER A 753 21.14 -7.58 -16.14
CA SER A 753 21.54 -8.24 -17.40
C SER A 753 21.71 -7.23 -18.54
N LEU A 754 20.80 -6.27 -18.67
CA LEU A 754 20.83 -5.21 -19.68
C LEU A 754 22.00 -4.24 -19.46
N ARG A 755 22.42 -4.01 -18.21
CA ARG A 755 23.63 -3.24 -17.89
C ARG A 755 24.90 -4.05 -18.14
N ALA A 756 24.96 -5.31 -17.73
CA ALA A 756 26.12 -6.20 -17.91
C ALA A 756 26.46 -6.47 -19.38
N ALA A 757 25.46 -6.42 -20.27
CA ALA A 757 25.63 -6.47 -21.72
C ALA A 757 26.37 -5.25 -22.33
N VAL A 758 26.74 -4.24 -21.54
CA VAL A 758 27.59 -3.12 -21.98
C VAL A 758 28.79 -3.01 -21.04
N GLN A 759 29.97 -3.36 -21.57
CA GLN A 759 31.13 -3.71 -20.75
C GLN A 759 32.45 -3.16 -21.31
N ILE A 760 33.40 -2.87 -20.42
CA ILE A 760 34.76 -2.48 -20.79
C ILE A 760 35.57 -3.73 -21.16
N THR A 761 35.91 -3.84 -22.43
CA THR A 761 36.78 -4.92 -22.95
C THR A 761 38.26 -4.58 -22.76
N GLY A 762 39.06 -5.60 -22.45
CA GLY A 762 40.43 -5.51 -21.97
C GLY A 762 40.69 -6.59 -20.91
N THR A 763 41.95 -6.86 -20.59
CA THR A 763 42.37 -7.83 -19.58
C THR A 763 42.97 -7.08 -18.40
N ASP A 764 42.79 -7.52 -17.17
CA ASP A 764 43.23 -6.78 -15.97
C ASP A 764 44.77 -6.63 -15.91
N ALA A 765 45.48 -7.49 -16.65
CA ALA A 765 46.93 -7.45 -16.87
C ALA A 765 47.40 -6.47 -17.99
N THR A 766 46.52 -5.81 -18.76
CA THR A 766 46.95 -4.88 -19.82
C THR A 766 47.65 -3.66 -19.21
N THR A 767 48.98 -3.66 -19.26
CA THR A 767 49.83 -2.57 -18.77
C THR A 767 49.89 -1.47 -19.83
N TYR A 768 49.16 -0.37 -19.63
CA TYR A 768 49.22 0.80 -20.52
C TYR A 768 50.41 1.69 -20.17
N THR A 769 51.43 1.70 -21.02
CA THR A 769 52.61 2.58 -20.89
C THR A 769 52.34 3.99 -21.44
N LEU A 770 52.31 5.01 -20.58
CA LEU A 770 52.32 6.41 -20.99
C LEU A 770 53.75 6.87 -21.26
N ALA A 771 54.05 7.19 -22.53
CA ALA A 771 55.33 7.75 -22.93
C ALA A 771 55.51 9.23 -22.53
N ALA A 772 54.41 9.95 -22.28
CA ALA A 772 54.41 11.37 -21.91
C ALA A 772 53.39 11.69 -20.80
N ALA A 773 53.68 12.72 -20.01
CA ALA A 773 52.88 13.15 -18.86
C ALA A 773 51.43 13.57 -19.20
N THR A 774 51.13 13.82 -20.48
CA THR A 774 49.77 13.83 -21.04
C THR A 774 49.70 12.79 -22.15
N SER A 775 48.85 11.76 -22.00
CA SER A 775 48.65 10.71 -23.01
C SER A 775 47.18 10.24 -23.01
N PRO A 776 46.59 9.90 -24.17
CA PRO A 776 45.23 9.38 -24.22
C PRO A 776 45.17 7.90 -23.83
N LEU A 777 44.36 7.56 -22.84
CA LEU A 777 43.99 6.18 -22.53
C LEU A 777 43.00 5.68 -23.59
N LEU A 778 43.28 4.53 -24.19
CA LEU A 778 42.39 3.88 -25.16
C LEU A 778 41.48 2.90 -24.42
N LEU A 779 40.17 3.13 -24.48
CA LEU A 779 39.18 2.29 -23.80
C LEU A 779 38.17 1.72 -24.80
N THR A 780 38.11 0.40 -24.94
CA THR A 780 37.17 -0.27 -25.84
C THR A 780 35.93 -0.73 -25.08
N VAL A 781 34.79 -0.11 -25.36
CA VAL A 781 33.50 -0.50 -24.79
C VAL A 781 32.76 -1.37 -25.79
N ARG A 782 32.29 -2.55 -25.34
CA ARG A 782 31.44 -3.48 -26.10
C ARG A 782 30.00 -3.31 -25.66
N ASN A 783 29.08 -3.18 -26.62
CA ASN A 783 27.64 -3.15 -26.41
C ASN A 783 26.99 -4.33 -27.14
N ASP A 784 26.58 -5.34 -26.38
CA ASP A 784 25.90 -6.54 -26.86
C ASP A 784 24.36 -6.37 -26.94
N THR A 785 23.83 -5.19 -26.60
CA THR A 785 22.39 -4.91 -26.69
C THR A 785 21.95 -4.54 -28.12
N PRO A 786 20.67 -4.75 -28.49
CA PRO A 786 20.12 -4.33 -29.79
C PRO A 786 19.85 -2.81 -29.90
N TYR A 787 20.31 -2.00 -28.94
CA TYR A 787 20.02 -0.56 -28.84
C TYR A 787 21.29 0.28 -28.87
N VAL A 788 21.16 1.57 -29.20
CA VAL A 788 22.25 2.54 -29.01
C VAL A 788 22.29 2.91 -27.53
N VAL A 789 23.48 2.89 -26.93
CA VAL A 789 23.68 3.12 -25.50
C VAL A 789 24.46 4.42 -25.30
N ARG A 790 23.89 5.35 -24.52
CA ARG A 790 24.49 6.64 -24.16
C ARG A 790 25.03 6.60 -22.74
N ILE A 791 26.36 6.70 -22.62
CA ILE A 791 27.11 6.53 -21.38
C ILE A 791 28.26 7.55 -21.32
N ARG A 792 28.86 7.72 -20.15
CA ARG A 792 30.15 8.39 -19.94
C ARG A 792 31.15 7.40 -19.36
N VAL A 793 32.40 7.81 -19.26
CA VAL A 793 33.44 7.05 -18.54
C VAL A 793 34.05 7.94 -17.49
N ARG A 794 34.11 7.44 -16.25
CA ARG A 794 34.90 8.05 -15.17
C ARG A 794 36.12 7.18 -14.91
N VAL A 795 37.29 7.78 -14.93
CA VAL A 795 38.58 7.11 -14.72
C VAL A 795 39.19 7.69 -13.43
N GLN A 796 39.52 6.84 -12.47
CA GLN A 796 40.01 7.26 -11.15
C GLN A 796 41.27 6.49 -10.76
N GLY A 797 42.37 7.21 -10.51
CA GLY A 797 43.62 6.64 -10.01
C GLY A 797 43.74 6.80 -8.50
N LYS A 798 43.59 5.70 -7.74
CA LYS A 798 43.76 5.69 -6.27
C LYS A 798 45.16 6.20 -5.89
N ASN A 799 45.23 7.30 -5.14
CA ASN A 799 46.45 7.89 -4.55
C ASN A 799 47.53 8.44 -5.51
N VAL A 800 47.28 8.52 -6.83
CA VAL A 800 48.34 8.82 -7.83
C VAL A 800 48.43 10.25 -8.36
N GLY A 801 47.49 11.14 -8.07
CA GLY A 801 47.52 12.50 -8.62
C GLY A 801 47.36 12.54 -10.14
N MET A 802 46.51 11.64 -10.65
CA MET A 802 46.12 11.55 -12.06
C MET A 802 44.84 12.36 -12.27
N THR A 803 44.80 13.18 -13.31
CA THR A 803 43.59 13.92 -13.73
C THR A 803 43.23 13.55 -15.16
N THR A 804 41.95 13.24 -15.39
CA THR A 804 41.43 12.85 -16.71
C THR A 804 40.35 13.82 -17.15
N THR A 805 40.38 14.23 -18.41
CA THR A 805 39.30 15.02 -19.02
C THR A 805 38.05 14.13 -19.17
N ASP A 806 36.88 14.57 -18.71
CA ASP A 806 35.61 13.88 -19.02
C ASP A 806 35.37 13.95 -20.53
N PRO A 807 35.33 12.82 -21.26
CA PRO A 807 35.09 12.83 -22.71
C PRO A 807 33.61 13.12 -23.07
N GLY A 808 32.74 13.30 -22.07
CA GLY A 808 31.33 13.62 -22.24
C GLY A 808 30.46 12.39 -22.50
N VAL A 809 29.33 12.60 -23.18
CA VAL A 809 28.37 11.52 -23.49
C VAL A 809 28.82 10.78 -24.74
N LEU A 810 29.39 9.60 -24.52
CA LEU A 810 29.73 8.62 -25.53
C LEU A 810 28.46 7.88 -25.98
N SER A 811 28.33 7.65 -27.28
CA SER A 811 27.29 6.78 -27.84
C SER A 811 27.93 5.54 -28.43
N VAL A 812 27.51 4.36 -27.96
CA VAL A 812 27.95 3.06 -28.47
C VAL A 812 26.84 2.45 -29.32
N ALA A 813 27.15 2.05 -30.55
CA ALA A 813 26.18 1.44 -31.46
C ALA A 813 25.72 0.05 -30.97
N ALA A 814 24.51 -0.36 -31.37
CA ALA A 814 23.95 -1.69 -31.08
C ALA A 814 24.82 -2.81 -31.65
N GLY A 815 25.07 -3.87 -30.86
CA GLY A 815 25.85 -5.04 -31.28
C GLY A 815 27.28 -4.74 -31.73
N ARG A 816 27.95 -3.71 -31.16
CA ARG A 816 29.29 -3.27 -31.60
C ARG A 816 30.22 -2.99 -30.42
N SER A 817 31.52 -3.17 -30.69
CA SER A 817 32.61 -2.65 -29.87
C SER A 817 33.15 -1.35 -30.46
N GLN A 818 33.37 -0.34 -29.63
CA GLN A 818 33.84 0.97 -30.02
C GLN A 818 34.95 1.44 -29.09
N GLN A 819 36.06 1.91 -29.67
CA GLN A 819 37.20 2.43 -28.92
C GLN A 819 37.09 3.95 -28.76
N PHE A 820 37.30 4.41 -27.53
CA PHE A 820 37.28 5.81 -27.15
C PHE A 820 38.65 6.27 -26.65
N ARG A 821 38.95 7.55 -26.84
CA ARG A 821 40.20 8.20 -26.40
C ARG A 821 39.87 9.09 -25.20
N ILE A 822 40.46 8.78 -24.05
CA ILE A 822 40.25 9.53 -22.81
C ILE A 822 41.55 10.25 -22.47
N GLU A 823 41.57 11.58 -22.57
CA GLU A 823 42.78 12.35 -22.26
C GLU A 823 43.13 12.23 -20.77
N SER A 824 44.37 11.84 -20.48
CA SER A 824 44.85 11.66 -19.11
C SER A 824 46.17 12.39 -18.87
N LYS A 825 46.29 12.98 -17.69
CA LYS A 825 47.47 13.65 -17.17
C LYS A 825 47.93 12.94 -15.91
N VAL A 826 49.22 12.61 -15.82
CA VAL A 826 49.79 11.84 -14.70
C VAL A 826 51.01 12.58 -14.16
N VAL A 827 50.99 12.87 -12.85
CA VAL A 827 52.04 13.65 -12.16
C VAL A 827 53.12 12.77 -11.52
N LYS A 828 52.86 11.47 -11.30
CA LYS A 828 53.80 10.50 -10.70
C LYS A 828 54.31 9.48 -11.73
N ALA A 829 55.58 9.11 -11.63
CA ALA A 829 56.14 7.94 -12.32
C ALA A 829 55.80 6.63 -11.58
N GLY A 830 55.85 5.50 -12.28
CA GLY A 830 55.67 4.15 -11.72
C GLY A 830 54.52 3.35 -12.35
N LYS A 831 54.29 2.14 -11.83
CA LYS A 831 53.09 1.33 -12.13
C LYS A 831 52.02 1.57 -11.08
N PHE A 832 50.77 1.73 -11.50
CA PHE A 832 49.63 1.94 -10.60
C PHE A 832 48.30 1.44 -11.20
N PRO A 833 47.36 0.95 -10.36
CA PRO A 833 46.02 0.61 -10.79
C PRO A 833 45.18 1.88 -11.01
N VAL A 834 44.35 1.86 -12.05
CA VAL A 834 43.37 2.90 -12.37
C VAL A 834 42.01 2.24 -12.58
N GLU A 835 41.00 2.67 -11.83
CA GLU A 835 39.64 2.16 -11.93
C GLU A 835 38.88 2.93 -13.02
N ALA A 836 38.47 2.24 -14.09
CA ALA A 836 37.60 2.78 -15.14
C ALA A 836 36.16 2.29 -14.94
N GLN A 837 35.23 3.22 -14.75
CA GLN A 837 33.82 2.96 -14.48
C GLN A 837 32.97 3.53 -15.63
N LEU A 838 32.11 2.71 -16.23
CA LEU A 838 31.06 3.23 -17.11
C LEU A 838 29.97 3.90 -16.27
N ILE A 839 29.39 4.97 -16.79
CA ILE A 839 28.39 5.78 -16.09
C ILE A 839 27.22 6.06 -17.05
N ALA A 840 25.99 5.96 -16.57
CA ALA A 840 24.79 6.27 -17.34
C ALA A 840 24.72 7.76 -17.74
N ALA A 841 23.80 8.13 -18.64
CA ALA A 841 23.64 9.52 -19.05
C ALA A 841 23.33 10.49 -17.87
N ASP A 842 22.70 9.97 -16.81
CA ASP A 842 22.31 10.67 -15.58
C ASP A 842 23.37 10.74 -14.47
N GLY A 843 24.51 10.07 -14.63
CA GLY A 843 25.59 10.05 -13.63
C GLY A 843 25.62 8.83 -12.70
N SER A 844 24.67 7.90 -12.78
CA SER A 844 24.69 6.65 -12.02
C SER A 844 25.68 5.61 -12.58
N ALA A 845 26.20 4.72 -11.73
CA ALA A 845 27.18 3.71 -12.15
C ALA A 845 26.54 2.63 -13.06
N TRP A 846 27.24 2.32 -14.15
CA TRP A 846 26.82 1.32 -15.13
C TRP A 846 27.79 0.12 -15.09
N GLY A 847 27.31 -1.01 -14.59
CA GLY A 847 28.13 -2.22 -14.42
C GLY A 847 29.26 -2.07 -13.38
N PRO A 848 30.08 -3.11 -13.18
CA PRO A 848 31.21 -3.07 -12.26
C PRO A 848 32.35 -2.17 -12.79
N PRO A 849 33.17 -1.58 -11.90
CA PRO A 849 34.40 -0.90 -12.29
C PRO A 849 35.43 -1.90 -12.81
N LYS A 850 36.29 -1.46 -13.73
CA LYS A 850 37.39 -2.27 -14.27
C LYS A 850 38.75 -1.67 -13.96
N THR A 851 39.61 -2.44 -13.31
CA THR A 851 40.98 -2.03 -12.99
C THR A 851 41.88 -2.20 -14.20
N ILE A 852 42.58 -1.13 -14.57
CA ILE A 852 43.56 -1.10 -15.65
C ILE A 852 44.92 -0.78 -15.01
N THR A 853 45.94 -1.61 -15.29
CA THR A 853 47.30 -1.30 -14.85
C THR A 853 47.91 -0.25 -15.76
N VAL A 854 48.33 0.87 -15.20
CA VAL A 854 48.92 1.99 -15.94
C VAL A 854 50.36 2.18 -15.50
N GLN A 855 51.28 2.36 -16.46
CA GLN A 855 52.70 2.58 -16.23
C GLN A 855 53.12 3.93 -16.79
N SER A 856 53.55 4.84 -15.93
CA SER A 856 54.00 6.18 -16.29
C SER A 856 55.53 6.29 -16.22
N SER A 857 56.15 6.73 -17.33
CA SER A 857 57.55 7.18 -17.35
C SER A 857 57.70 8.69 -17.18
N ALA A 858 56.69 9.37 -16.61
CA ALA A 858 56.72 10.82 -16.41
C ALA A 858 57.74 11.22 -15.33
N TYR A 859 58.96 11.57 -15.77
CA TYR A 859 59.97 12.19 -14.93
C TYR A 859 59.39 13.45 -14.26
N GLY A 860 59.39 13.48 -12.93
CA GLY A 860 58.84 14.60 -12.18
C GLY A 860 59.59 15.89 -12.46
N THR A 861 58.89 17.03 -12.41
CA THR A 861 59.46 18.37 -12.63
C THR A 861 60.70 18.64 -11.78
N LEU A 862 60.79 18.02 -10.60
CA LEU A 862 61.96 18.05 -9.71
C LEU A 862 63.25 17.61 -10.40
N THR A 863 63.23 16.55 -11.23
CA THR A 863 64.42 16.07 -11.95
C THR A 863 64.85 17.07 -13.03
N LEU A 864 63.89 17.68 -13.74
CA LEU A 864 64.16 18.76 -14.68
C LEU A 864 64.72 20.01 -13.99
N ILE A 865 64.21 20.37 -12.82
CA ILE A 865 64.75 21.46 -11.99
C ILE A 865 66.17 21.13 -11.53
N ILE A 866 66.44 19.91 -11.06
CA ILE A 866 67.79 19.49 -10.65
C ILE A 866 68.77 19.53 -11.84
N ILE A 867 68.36 19.07 -13.03
CA ILE A 867 69.20 19.14 -14.24
C ILE A 867 69.39 20.59 -14.70
N ALA A 868 68.38 21.45 -14.61
CA ALA A 868 68.49 22.87 -14.95
C ALA A 868 69.37 23.65 -13.96
N VAL A 869 69.29 23.35 -12.66
CA VAL A 869 70.15 23.93 -11.61
C VAL A 869 71.59 23.43 -11.75
N ALA A 870 71.81 22.13 -11.95
CA ALA A 870 73.13 21.55 -12.17
C ALA A 870 73.77 22.07 -13.48
N GLY A 871 72.99 22.10 -14.57
CA GLY A 871 73.42 22.66 -15.86
C GLY A 871 73.70 24.16 -15.80
N GLY A 872 72.86 24.93 -15.08
CA GLY A 872 73.08 26.35 -14.81
C GLY A 872 74.33 26.62 -13.97
N ALA A 873 74.56 25.83 -12.92
CA ALA A 873 75.77 25.90 -12.10
C ALA A 873 77.03 25.52 -12.91
N LEU A 874 76.95 24.50 -13.75
CA LEU A 874 78.05 24.07 -14.62
C LEU A 874 78.34 25.11 -15.71
N PHE A 875 77.32 25.70 -16.33
CA PHE A 875 77.45 26.81 -17.27
C PHE A 875 78.07 28.04 -16.60
N LEU A 876 77.60 28.42 -15.41
CA LEU A 876 78.19 29.50 -14.60
C LEU A 876 79.67 29.22 -14.29
N MET A 877 80.02 27.99 -13.94
CA MET A 877 81.41 27.60 -13.68
C MET A 877 82.28 27.68 -14.96
N VAL A 878 81.74 27.31 -16.13
CA VAL A 878 82.43 27.44 -17.43
C VAL A 878 82.65 28.91 -17.79
N VAL A 879 81.66 29.78 -17.58
CA VAL A 879 81.78 31.23 -17.80
C VAL A 879 82.86 31.82 -16.89
N ILE A 880 82.83 31.53 -15.59
CA ILE A 880 83.86 31.97 -14.62
C ILE A 880 85.25 31.49 -15.05
N ARG A 881 85.38 30.21 -15.46
CA ARG A 881 86.64 29.60 -15.90
C ARG A 881 87.19 30.18 -17.20
N LEU A 882 86.33 30.71 -18.08
CA LEU A 882 86.73 31.39 -19.31
C LEU A 882 87.20 32.82 -19.05
N PHE A 883 86.45 33.61 -18.27
CA PHE A 883 86.85 34.98 -17.90
C PHE A 883 88.14 35.02 -17.06
N GLY A 884 88.35 34.04 -16.17
CA GLY A 884 89.58 33.92 -15.39
C GLY A 884 90.85 33.61 -16.20
N ARG A 885 90.75 33.24 -17.48
CA ARG A 885 91.92 32.85 -18.30
C ARG A 885 92.47 33.96 -19.21
N ILE A 886 91.76 35.08 -19.35
CA ILE A 886 92.08 36.14 -20.34
C ILE A 886 92.60 37.44 -19.70
N ARG A 887 92.60 37.57 -18.36
CA ARG A 887 93.24 38.69 -17.65
C ARG A 887 94.23 38.21 -16.58
N GLY A 888 95.51 38.41 -16.85
CA GLY A 888 96.60 38.28 -15.88
C GLY A 888 97.85 39.00 -16.37
N ARG A 889 98.64 39.53 -15.42
CA ARG A 889 99.89 40.31 -15.60
C ARG A 889 99.68 41.78 -16.03
N ASN A 890 100.39 42.77 -15.48
CA ASN A 890 101.31 42.75 -14.32
C ASN A 890 101.43 44.13 -13.66
N ARG A 891 101.64 44.14 -12.34
CA ARG A 891 102.53 45.00 -11.52
C ARG A 891 102.28 44.63 -10.06
N ASP A 892 103.17 43.91 -9.37
CA ASP A 892 104.54 44.23 -8.97
C ASP A 892 104.59 45.26 -7.82
N VAL A 893 105.10 44.80 -6.66
CA VAL A 893 106.17 45.43 -5.83
C VAL A 893 105.86 46.82 -5.22
N ASP A 894 106.02 47.09 -3.91
CA ASP A 894 107.00 46.60 -2.92
C ASP A 894 106.44 46.61 -1.46
N GLY A 895 107.21 46.16 -0.46
CA GLY A 895 106.94 46.45 0.96
C GLY A 895 107.24 45.35 2.01
N ARG A 896 108.49 45.25 2.47
CA ARG A 896 108.91 44.57 3.73
C ARG A 896 109.09 45.63 4.85
N PRO A 897 109.46 45.29 6.13
CA PRO A 897 109.62 44.00 6.84
C PRO A 897 108.64 43.93 8.06
N GLY A 898 108.75 43.09 9.11
CA GLY A 898 109.76 42.08 9.53
C GLY A 898 109.28 41.26 10.74
N ASN A 899 110.06 40.26 11.15
CA ASN A 899 109.73 39.32 12.25
C ASN A 899 109.74 39.94 13.65
N LEU A 900 109.04 39.32 14.61
CA LEU A 900 109.64 38.77 15.85
C LEU A 900 108.71 37.77 16.59
N ARG A 901 109.33 36.71 17.13
CA ARG A 901 108.85 35.85 18.26
C ARG A 901 109.39 36.46 19.58
N PRO A 902 109.14 35.93 20.81
CA PRO A 902 108.32 34.79 21.27
C PRO A 902 107.37 35.15 22.47
N GLY A 903 106.78 34.16 23.15
CA GLY A 903 106.24 34.33 24.52
C GLY A 903 104.86 33.70 24.79
N GLN A 904 104.49 33.59 26.07
CA GLN A 904 103.17 33.16 26.58
C GLN A 904 102.64 34.14 27.65
N THR A 905 101.37 33.91 28.07
CA THR A 905 100.70 34.32 29.34
C THR A 905 100.24 35.78 29.56
N SER A 906 98.99 35.90 30.06
CA SER A 906 98.39 36.98 30.87
C SER A 906 98.06 38.33 30.18
N THR A 907 97.00 39.09 30.52
CA THR A 907 95.86 38.91 31.48
C THR A 907 94.67 39.85 31.13
N ASP A 908 93.52 39.58 31.77
CA ASP A 908 92.40 40.48 32.18
C ASP A 908 91.34 41.06 31.19
N ASP A 909 90.15 40.49 31.36
CA ASP A 909 88.74 40.98 31.39
C ASP A 909 88.49 42.22 32.33
N PRO A 910 87.25 42.66 32.73
CA PRO A 910 85.85 42.16 32.54
C PRO A 910 84.91 43.23 31.91
N VAL A 911 83.55 43.21 31.89
CA VAL A 911 82.38 42.57 32.59
C VAL A 911 81.30 42.32 31.48
N GLY A 912 80.33 41.38 31.47
CA GLY A 912 79.40 40.82 32.48
C GLY A 912 78.03 41.57 32.47
N PRO A 913 76.90 41.07 33.04
CA PRO A 913 76.73 39.89 33.93
C PRO A 913 75.76 38.80 33.40
N THR A 914 75.58 37.74 34.21
CA THR A 914 74.69 36.56 34.07
C THR A 914 73.60 36.60 35.19
N PRO A 915 73.01 35.53 35.82
CA PRO A 915 73.02 34.04 35.71
C PRO A 915 71.68 33.51 35.09
N VAL A 916 71.09 32.30 35.26
CA VAL A 916 71.14 31.18 36.26
C VAL A 916 70.89 29.80 35.58
N ASP A 917 71.11 28.73 36.33
CA ASP A 917 70.99 27.27 36.09
C ASP A 917 69.55 26.76 35.79
N ASP A 918 69.21 25.47 35.55
CA ASP A 918 69.90 24.20 35.93
C ASP A 918 69.51 22.98 35.03
N GLN A 919 70.14 21.82 35.27
CA GLN A 919 69.84 20.47 34.73
C GLN A 919 69.09 19.63 35.83
N PRO A 920 69.08 18.26 35.93
CA PRO A 920 69.76 17.17 35.21
C PRO A 920 68.82 16.07 34.64
N ALA A 921 69.35 14.85 34.44
CA ALA A 921 68.77 13.72 33.70
C ALA A 921 68.03 12.67 34.54
N ASP A 922 67.38 11.69 33.89
CA ASP A 922 67.69 10.26 34.14
C ASP A 922 67.38 9.36 32.91
N GLN A 923 67.56 8.03 33.03
CA GLN A 923 67.63 7.05 31.95
C GLN A 923 66.56 5.92 32.00
N SER A 924 66.47 5.18 30.88
CA SER A 924 66.14 3.74 30.76
C SER A 924 64.87 3.13 31.42
N SER A 925 64.02 2.54 30.56
CA SER A 925 63.24 1.29 30.75
C SER A 925 62.35 1.12 32.01
N THR A 926 61.07 0.80 31.88
CA THR A 926 60.58 -0.49 31.34
C THR A 926 59.08 -0.45 30.99
N ASP A 927 58.65 -1.44 30.18
CA ASP A 927 57.30 -2.02 30.06
C ASP A 927 56.06 -1.08 29.95
N ASN A 928 55.32 -1.21 28.84
CA ASN A 928 53.90 -1.48 29.00
C ASN A 928 53.36 -2.35 27.86
N SER A 929 52.47 -3.28 28.21
CA SER A 929 52.04 -4.37 27.35
C SER A 929 50.64 -4.19 26.77
N ALA A 930 50.51 -4.54 25.49
CA ALA A 930 49.37 -5.26 24.89
C ALA A 930 47.93 -4.65 24.77
N THR A 931 47.35 -4.92 23.58
CA THR A 931 45.94 -5.30 23.30
C THR A 931 44.77 -4.28 23.30
N GLY A 932 43.73 -4.63 22.51
CA GLY A 932 42.52 -3.85 22.23
C GLY A 932 42.73 -2.88 21.06
N GLU A 933 42.32 -3.13 19.82
CA GLU A 933 41.36 -4.07 19.22
C GLU A 933 39.86 -3.87 19.56
N ASN A 934 39.13 -3.53 18.49
CA ASN A 934 37.70 -3.77 18.22
C ASN A 934 36.63 -2.76 18.70
N GLN A 935 35.69 -2.52 17.77
CA GLN A 935 34.46 -1.72 17.84
C GLN A 935 34.63 -0.19 18.03
N ARG A 936 33.77 0.65 17.45
CA ARG A 936 32.47 0.38 16.81
C ARG A 936 32.20 1.28 15.60
#